data_AF-A0A4R5VBH5-F1
#
_entry.id   AF-A0A4R5VBH5-F1
#
_cell.length_a   1.000
_cell.length_b   1.000
_cell.length_c   1.000
_cell.angle_alpha   90.00
_cell.angle_beta   90.00
_cell.angle_gamma   90.00
#
_symmetry.space_group_name_H-M   'P 1'
#
loop_
_entity.id
_entity.type
_entity.pdbx_description
1 polymer ?
#
loop_
_entity_poly.entity_id
_entity_poly.type
_entity_poly.pdbx_seq_one_letter_code
_entity_poly.pdbx_strand_id
1 'polypeptide(L)'
;MLFLQMDWSNISPIEKKSQEPTYKTTNETLIFGPDRICNYFGTVIGSFSGGGVPETDVYSWQITSPSGEVEFDRTGGFQTISFTFSDVGIYQVQLEILRGGISIGSELKEVELVPSPDILLEENNFLCAGESLDLVALDPESPDFEDYQFEWLDEDNNVIGDQNTISVSTPGFFSVRFFLLDSEGNLECETTISTEILDTGAFSILSDKSEICPTELISFSSDPPISGDWFFEKIGDPGKVFFTSGEEITINPNSALDGEGDYLVYFELTDPNNPNCKIETSRPFTFNPEPQIEFVSAESADGCSGTDGKLFIRALTPIDLLTVEGLGFSEMSIPAGKTIEIPNLKSGAYSIFGQLGNCFNTLTAIVPLNNPPDQLEFEIIDEIGETCTDEGKLEGSFTVKLENTGTNGGYRLFNERGAIIIESSLPGTDEFTLTVPGGNYFFELFDESLCNLPQSEKIEIESLNLVSYTSPTFLSICDEFELTPQTSQNLEFALTYPDGSEEIQQSGESFTILDEGTYTLVGRIPGQSVICPVTREIQVEKVEPVTFEPVLISEDCFGNRTFEANIFGRDPATVDFFWFDENEDLVGTGQFLNPVSTGTYRLDVQPSNSTACSNDPIPFEVREPVLSVDISLTTTKLCEFGPEAIVNLETTFPDEVTNIRWRRFNEAGEIVELPQFNDLNEIQTRVGGTYEVAVFRFIPGISVEECELGRATVQLDLTPDKVAFDIPSELTICERFELTPDTNQELDFFITSPSGSISEISTGESIVLDQTGVYTFLAFDQNSPTPFCPEQKEILVSRVQPVVYEPVLVEEFCDGSSLYSAELQNYSSEDVVFFWRDNTGNLLGQAQTLTITNPGSYSLEVQPAGSTPCEISPIAFEVAEPVLSVDVSLTSEPFCPDASSALVTVQSDFEQITTIEWWFTDPDGNQRQLNDLTNEREISASLEGSYEARVFNDIPCLLGREEILILRSQDEVRPDVDSVYQICPRLEIAPEINPGNFASYEWYFEDQLVSTSPTFKPLQIGNFDLIVTSLEGCTYSASFETEEECELRVQFPTAITPQDNQKPFLIYTNYLVDELELWIFNQWGELIFHCKNDQLITEESTCLWDGTYRGEKIPNGAYSIRINLVNYEKNINKTQLGSLMVID
;
A
#
# COMPACT_ATOMS: atom_id res chain seq x y z
N MET A 1 -12.85 -15.79 50.46
CA MET A 1 -13.10 -16.19 51.87
C MET A 1 -13.24 -14.91 52.69
N LEU A 2 -14.41 -14.70 53.31
CA LEU A 2 -14.79 -13.70 54.33
C LEU A 2 -14.80 -12.18 54.02
N PHE A 3 -15.98 -11.74 53.57
CA PHE A 3 -16.84 -10.63 54.03
C PHE A 3 -16.40 -9.67 55.14
N LEU A 4 -16.75 -8.39 54.94
CA LEU A 4 -17.55 -7.60 55.90
C LEU A 4 -18.45 -6.57 55.19
N GLN A 5 -19.75 -6.66 55.50
CA GLN A 5 -20.86 -5.80 55.11
C GLN A 5 -21.12 -4.79 56.24
N MET A 6 -21.53 -3.55 55.94
CA MET A 6 -22.59 -2.88 56.71
C MET A 6 -23.14 -1.67 55.95
N ASP A 7 -24.45 -1.74 55.72
CA ASP A 7 -25.37 -0.72 55.22
C ASP A 7 -25.76 0.25 56.38
N TRP A 8 -26.48 1.34 56.08
CA TRP A 8 -27.59 1.95 56.85
C TRP A 8 -28.03 3.30 56.24
N SER A 9 -29.04 3.23 55.36
CA SER A 9 -30.31 4.01 55.33
C SER A 9 -30.39 5.49 55.79
N ASN A 10 -30.87 6.34 54.86
CA ASN A 10 -31.97 7.34 54.93
C ASN A 10 -32.06 8.38 56.09
N ILE A 11 -32.20 9.67 55.72
CA ILE A 11 -33.33 10.58 56.05
C ILE A 11 -33.27 11.85 55.16
N SER A 12 -34.45 12.26 54.68
CA SER A 12 -34.79 13.26 53.65
C SER A 12 -34.90 14.74 54.17
N PRO A 13 -35.30 15.74 53.32
CA PRO A 13 -34.83 17.14 53.32
C PRO A 13 -35.82 18.19 53.87
N ILE A 14 -35.38 19.46 54.02
CA ILE A 14 -36.26 20.67 54.00
C ILE A 14 -35.58 21.91 53.35
N GLU A 15 -36.37 22.51 52.44
CA GLU A 15 -36.39 23.77 51.67
C GLU A 15 -35.57 25.06 52.01
N LYS A 16 -35.18 25.71 50.89
CA LYS A 16 -35.23 27.15 50.50
C LYS A 16 -34.43 28.21 51.28
N LYS A 17 -33.53 28.89 50.56
CA LYS A 17 -33.78 30.29 50.11
C LYS A 17 -32.74 30.79 49.09
N SER A 18 -33.27 31.52 48.10
CA SER A 18 -32.56 32.42 47.21
C SER A 18 -31.69 33.42 47.97
N GLN A 19 -30.40 33.45 47.68
CA GLN A 19 -29.60 34.65 47.72
C GLN A 19 -28.87 34.74 46.38
N GLU A 20 -29.16 35.80 45.63
CA GLU A 20 -28.26 36.29 44.59
C GLU A 20 -26.85 36.44 45.20
N PRO A 21 -25.79 35.87 44.60
CA PRO A 21 -24.49 36.46 44.72
C PRO A 21 -24.42 37.55 43.66
N THR A 22 -24.63 38.79 44.09
CA THR A 22 -24.05 39.95 43.42
C THR A 22 -22.54 39.72 43.29
N TYR A 23 -22.04 39.32 42.12
CA TYR A 23 -20.60 39.38 41.83
C TYR A 23 -20.23 40.84 41.57
N LYS A 24 -19.77 41.50 42.63
CA LYS A 24 -18.91 42.68 42.51
C LYS A 24 -17.55 42.20 42.01
N THR A 25 -17.13 42.79 40.91
CA THR A 25 -15.76 42.86 40.37
C THR A 25 -14.66 42.90 41.43
N THR A 26 -13.60 42.09 41.24
CA THR A 26 -12.17 42.48 41.01
C THR A 26 -11.20 41.44 41.61
N ASN A 27 -10.33 40.86 40.77
CA ASN A 27 -9.15 40.02 41.06
C ASN A 27 -9.33 38.50 41.26
N GLU A 28 -10.02 37.80 40.36
CA GLU A 28 -9.75 36.36 40.17
C GLU A 28 -9.23 36.18 38.74
N THR A 29 -8.09 35.51 38.59
CA THR A 29 -7.49 35.14 37.31
C THR A 29 -8.51 34.29 36.54
N LEU A 30 -8.80 34.69 35.31
CA LEU A 30 -9.68 34.01 34.37
C LEU A 30 -8.91 33.14 33.38
N ILE A 31 -7.61 33.33 33.15
CA ILE A 31 -6.77 32.52 32.25
C ILE A 31 -5.72 31.77 33.08
N PHE A 32 -5.80 30.46 33.10
CA PHE A 32 -4.81 29.53 33.63
C PHE A 32 -4.02 28.92 32.46
N GLY A 33 -2.74 28.67 32.65
CA GLY A 33 -1.83 28.21 31.59
C GLY A 33 -0.43 28.72 31.90
N PRO A 34 0.59 28.30 31.13
CA PRO A 34 1.96 28.74 31.36
C PRO A 34 2.08 30.26 31.13
N ASP A 35 2.94 30.92 31.92
CA ASP A 35 3.36 32.30 31.65
C ASP A 35 4.43 32.30 30.53
N ARG A 36 5.20 31.20 30.41
CA ARG A 36 6.24 31.01 29.39
C ARG A 36 6.18 29.65 28.72
N ILE A 37 6.49 29.62 27.42
CA ILE A 37 6.59 28.37 26.64
C ILE A 37 7.98 28.31 26.02
N CYS A 38 8.66 27.16 26.11
CA CYS A 38 10.01 27.00 25.58
C CYS A 38 10.05 26.22 24.28
N ASN A 39 10.68 26.82 23.28
CA ASN A 39 10.73 26.31 21.92
C ASN A 39 12.05 25.57 21.63
N TYR A 40 12.15 24.29 22.03
CA TYR A 40 13.35 23.45 21.87
C TYR A 40 13.63 22.98 20.43
N PHE A 41 12.59 22.87 19.59
CA PHE A 41 12.68 22.17 18.29
C PHE A 41 12.03 22.93 17.13
N GLY A 42 11.89 24.26 17.27
CA GLY A 42 11.34 25.15 16.24
C GLY A 42 9.86 25.50 16.42
N THR A 43 9.04 24.56 16.93
CA THR A 43 7.59 24.77 17.18
C THR A 43 7.11 24.02 18.41
N VAL A 44 6.22 24.62 19.21
CA VAL A 44 5.76 24.04 20.49
C VAL A 44 4.30 24.34 20.78
N ILE A 45 3.57 23.36 21.32
CA ILE A 45 2.15 23.49 21.66
C ILE A 45 2.00 23.96 23.11
N GLY A 46 1.37 25.12 23.31
CA GLY A 46 0.95 25.62 24.62
C GLY A 46 -0.53 25.39 24.87
N SER A 47 -0.93 25.20 26.14
CA SER A 47 -2.33 25.00 26.54
C SER A 47 -2.80 26.03 27.58
N PHE A 48 -3.98 26.60 27.39
CA PHE A 48 -4.59 27.60 28.27
C PHE A 48 -6.02 27.18 28.64
N SER A 49 -6.45 27.44 29.87
CA SER A 49 -7.79 27.16 30.35
C SER A 49 -8.41 28.38 31.02
N GLY A 50 -9.70 28.59 30.78
CA GLY A 50 -10.46 29.73 31.27
C GLY A 50 -11.09 29.44 32.63
N GLY A 51 -11.44 30.46 33.40
CA GLY A 51 -12.25 30.34 34.61
C GLY A 51 -13.72 30.02 34.32
N GLY A 52 -14.64 30.31 35.24
CA GLY A 52 -16.08 30.14 34.98
C GLY A 52 -16.60 28.71 35.06
N VAL A 53 -17.81 28.49 34.54
CA VAL A 53 -18.55 27.22 34.58
C VAL A 53 -18.78 26.74 33.14
N PRO A 54 -18.01 25.74 32.65
CA PRO A 54 -18.05 25.28 31.25
C PRO A 54 -19.43 24.85 30.75
N GLU A 55 -20.29 24.43 31.69
CA GLU A 55 -21.66 23.97 31.41
C GLU A 55 -22.60 25.11 31.01
N THR A 56 -22.30 26.37 31.38
CA THR A 56 -23.19 27.53 31.18
C THR A 56 -22.53 28.71 30.47
N ASP A 57 -21.20 28.69 30.34
CA ASP A 57 -20.40 29.81 29.86
C ASP A 57 -19.89 29.55 28.44
N VAL A 58 -19.74 30.63 27.67
CA VAL A 58 -19.15 30.64 26.33
C VAL A 58 -17.85 31.43 26.41
N TYR A 59 -16.76 30.85 25.93
CA TYR A 59 -15.40 31.38 25.99
C TYR A 59 -15.03 31.91 24.61
N SER A 60 -14.61 33.17 24.54
CA SER A 60 -14.03 33.79 23.35
C SER A 60 -12.54 33.97 23.57
N TRP A 61 -11.75 33.17 22.87
CA TRP A 61 -10.30 33.19 22.94
C TRP A 61 -9.72 33.88 21.71
N GLN A 62 -8.74 34.75 21.93
CA GLN A 62 -7.97 35.37 20.86
C GLN A 62 -6.49 35.33 21.22
N ILE A 63 -5.63 34.84 20.31
CA ILE A 63 -4.17 34.86 20.46
C ILE A 63 -3.60 35.77 19.38
N THR A 64 -2.84 36.77 19.81
CA THR A 64 -2.12 37.70 18.93
C THR A 64 -0.63 37.44 19.04
N SER A 65 0.06 37.34 17.91
CA SER A 65 1.49 37.08 17.87
C SER A 65 2.33 38.31 18.17
N PRO A 66 3.66 38.15 18.38
CA PRO A 66 4.55 39.26 18.69
C PRO A 66 4.57 40.35 17.58
N SER A 67 4.24 39.97 16.34
CA SER A 67 4.12 40.89 15.20
C SER A 67 2.85 41.76 15.24
N GLY A 68 1.89 41.42 16.09
CA GLY A 68 0.58 42.07 16.21
C GLY A 68 -0.51 41.47 15.31
N GLU A 69 -0.24 40.33 14.66
CA GLU A 69 -1.23 39.57 13.88
C GLU A 69 -2.08 38.67 14.78
N VAL A 70 -3.39 38.59 14.53
CA VAL A 70 -4.27 37.67 15.24
C VAL A 70 -4.20 36.32 14.55
N GLU A 71 -3.56 35.36 15.21
CA GLU A 71 -3.32 34.01 14.66
C GLU A 71 -4.35 32.98 15.14
N PHE A 72 -5.05 33.26 16.23
CA PHE A 72 -6.14 32.45 16.72
C PHE A 72 -7.28 33.35 17.19
N ASP A 73 -8.51 33.09 16.73
CA ASP A 73 -9.72 33.79 17.19
C ASP A 73 -10.90 32.83 17.12
N ARG A 74 -11.33 32.32 18.27
CA ARG A 74 -12.42 31.35 18.35
C ARG A 74 -13.30 31.59 19.57
N THR A 75 -14.61 31.51 19.35
CA THR A 75 -15.62 31.56 20.40
C THR A 75 -16.39 30.24 20.48
N GLY A 76 -16.55 29.67 21.66
CA GLY A 76 -17.34 28.45 21.87
C GLY A 76 -17.39 27.94 23.30
N GLY A 77 -17.84 26.69 23.49
CA GLY A 77 -17.99 26.06 24.80
C GLY A 77 -16.71 25.43 25.37
N PHE A 78 -15.54 25.74 24.81
CA PHE A 78 -14.25 25.16 25.19
C PHE A 78 -13.57 26.04 26.24
N GLN A 79 -13.58 25.55 27.48
CA GLN A 79 -12.86 26.18 28.59
C GLN A 79 -11.35 26.15 28.34
N THR A 80 -10.82 25.09 27.73
CA THR A 80 -9.39 24.92 27.46
C THR A 80 -9.12 25.01 25.96
N ILE A 81 -8.04 25.68 25.57
CA ILE A 81 -7.50 25.76 24.21
C ILE A 81 -6.03 25.33 24.19
N SER A 82 -5.56 24.86 23.05
CA SER A 82 -4.14 24.70 22.75
C SER A 82 -3.77 25.39 21.45
N PHE A 83 -2.53 25.88 21.36
CA PHE A 83 -2.03 26.63 20.20
C PHE A 83 -0.56 26.29 19.95
N THR A 84 -0.17 26.15 18.67
CA THR A 84 1.23 25.95 18.27
C THR A 84 1.90 27.30 18.10
N PHE A 85 2.90 27.55 18.93
CA PHE A 85 3.72 28.76 18.94
C PHE A 85 4.96 28.55 18.07
N SER A 86 5.31 29.56 17.27
CA SER A 86 6.45 29.55 16.34
C SER A 86 7.36 30.75 16.48
N ASP A 87 6.78 31.94 16.65
CA ASP A 87 7.51 33.18 16.60
C ASP A 87 8.01 33.54 17.99
N VAL A 88 9.32 33.62 18.15
CA VAL A 88 9.93 34.02 19.43
C VAL A 88 9.43 35.41 19.84
N GLY A 89 8.94 35.54 21.07
CA GLY A 89 8.47 36.82 21.62
C GLY A 89 7.17 36.70 22.44
N ILE A 90 6.59 37.86 22.77
CA ILE A 90 5.40 37.95 23.63
C ILE A 90 4.13 37.84 22.81
N TYR A 91 3.38 36.77 23.04
CA TYR A 91 2.01 36.57 22.58
C TYR A 91 1.02 37.19 23.57
N GLN A 92 -0.12 37.62 23.05
CA GLN A 92 -1.24 38.10 23.86
C GLN A 92 -2.40 37.12 23.75
N VAL A 93 -2.66 36.38 24.83
CA VAL A 93 -3.80 35.46 24.97
C VAL A 93 -4.94 36.19 25.67
N GLN A 94 -5.96 36.56 24.92
CA GLN A 94 -7.17 37.21 25.43
C GLN A 94 -8.29 36.19 25.61
N LEU A 95 -9.00 36.27 26.73
CA LEU A 95 -10.22 35.52 27.00
C LEU A 95 -11.36 36.49 27.35
N GLU A 96 -12.52 36.30 26.74
CA GLU A 96 -13.80 36.87 27.19
C GLU A 96 -14.79 35.74 27.48
N ILE A 97 -15.39 35.74 28.67
CA ILE A 97 -16.40 34.76 29.10
C ILE A 97 -17.78 35.42 29.02
N LEU A 98 -18.69 34.77 28.32
CA LEU A 98 -20.06 35.21 28.07
C LEU A 98 -21.04 34.20 28.73
N ARG A 99 -22.00 34.70 29.52
CA ARG A 99 -23.11 33.87 30.05
C ARG A 99 -24.44 34.43 29.56
N GLY A 100 -25.15 33.66 28.75
CA GLY A 100 -26.41 34.11 28.14
C GLY A 100 -26.25 35.37 27.26
N GLY A 101 -25.11 35.51 26.58
CA GLY A 101 -24.80 36.66 25.71
C GLY A 101 -24.34 37.93 26.45
N ILE A 102 -24.16 37.87 27.77
CA ILE A 102 -23.63 38.96 28.58
C ILE A 102 -22.20 38.62 28.97
N SER A 103 -21.25 39.53 28.70
CA SER A 103 -19.86 39.41 29.14
C SER A 103 -19.80 39.44 30.68
N ILE A 104 -19.36 38.33 31.27
CA ILE A 104 -19.25 38.15 32.72
C ILE A 104 -17.81 38.33 33.23
N GLY A 105 -16.82 38.29 32.34
CA GLY A 105 -15.43 38.57 32.65
C GLY A 105 -14.56 38.52 31.40
N SER A 106 -13.51 39.33 31.36
CA SER A 106 -12.50 39.28 30.31
C SER A 106 -11.12 39.47 30.91
N GLU A 107 -10.14 38.74 30.43
CA GLU A 107 -8.74 38.87 30.82
C GLU A 107 -7.84 38.80 29.60
N LEU A 108 -6.68 39.45 29.69
CA LEU A 108 -5.58 39.35 28.76
C LEU A 108 -4.38 38.81 29.54
N LYS A 109 -3.82 37.71 29.08
CA LYS A 109 -2.58 37.12 29.59
C LYS A 109 -1.50 37.26 28.53
N GLU A 110 -0.37 37.82 28.92
CA GLU A 110 0.83 37.82 28.07
C GLU A 110 1.56 36.50 28.29
N VAL A 111 1.95 35.86 27.20
CA VAL A 111 2.68 34.58 27.19
C VAL A 111 3.94 34.76 26.38
N GLU A 112 5.08 34.50 27.00
CA GLU A 112 6.38 34.65 26.34
C GLU A 112 6.80 33.31 25.74
N LEU A 113 6.93 33.26 24.41
CA LEU A 113 7.60 32.15 23.74
C LEU A 113 9.10 32.42 23.80
N VAL A 114 9.77 31.71 24.71
CA VAL A 114 11.22 31.78 24.89
C VAL A 114 11.85 30.80 23.90
N PRO A 115 12.84 31.23 23.10
CA PRO A 115 13.56 30.31 22.23
C PRO A 115 14.34 29.30 23.09
N SER A 116 14.68 28.14 22.53
CA SER A 116 15.65 27.27 23.20
C SER A 116 16.91 28.07 23.50
N PRO A 117 17.47 27.96 24.72
CA PRO A 117 18.81 28.45 24.94
C PRO A 117 19.78 27.59 24.14
N ASP A 118 20.85 28.20 23.64
CA ASP A 118 21.92 27.48 22.97
C ASP A 118 22.69 26.69 24.03
N ILE A 119 22.63 25.35 23.94
CA ILE A 119 23.30 24.47 24.89
C ILE A 119 24.80 24.50 24.58
N LEU A 120 25.61 24.92 25.56
CA LEU A 120 27.08 24.87 25.48
C LEU A 120 27.68 23.64 26.16
N LEU A 121 26.87 22.88 26.89
CA LEU A 121 27.36 21.71 27.62
C LEU A 121 27.60 20.54 26.66
N GLU A 122 28.86 20.19 26.46
CA GLU A 122 29.24 19.01 25.68
C GLU A 122 28.94 17.69 26.42
N GLU A 123 28.66 16.62 25.68
CA GLU A 123 28.38 15.29 26.24
C GLU A 123 29.57 14.74 27.03
N ASN A 124 30.79 15.04 26.60
CA ASN A 124 32.03 14.67 27.28
C ASN A 124 32.85 15.92 27.58
N ASN A 125 33.15 16.14 28.86
CA ASN A 125 33.98 17.23 29.34
C ASN A 125 35.19 16.68 30.08
N PHE A 126 36.28 17.43 30.13
CA PHE A 126 37.53 16.96 30.71
C PHE A 126 37.99 17.86 31.85
N LEU A 127 38.29 17.28 33.00
CA LEU A 127 38.65 18.03 34.21
C LEU A 127 40.14 18.00 34.50
N CYS A 128 40.84 19.14 34.32
CA CYS A 128 42.26 19.33 34.61
C CYS A 128 42.64 19.13 36.09
N ALA A 129 43.74 18.42 36.35
CA ALA A 129 44.16 18.04 37.70
C ALA A 129 44.46 19.25 38.61
N GLY A 130 43.69 19.39 39.70
CA GLY A 130 43.82 20.48 40.66
C GLY A 130 43.20 21.80 40.22
N GLU A 131 42.62 21.81 39.02
CA GLU A 131 41.76 22.88 38.52
C GLU A 131 40.30 22.48 38.69
N SER A 132 39.44 23.47 38.61
CA SER A 132 38.00 23.24 38.55
C SER A 132 37.55 23.57 37.13
N LEU A 133 36.86 22.63 36.48
CA LEU A 133 36.26 22.87 35.18
C LEU A 133 34.96 23.63 35.39
N ASP A 134 34.85 24.78 34.73
CA ASP A 134 33.62 25.53 34.67
C ASP A 134 32.73 24.89 33.60
N LEU A 135 31.82 24.01 34.03
CA LEU A 135 30.79 23.49 33.14
C LEU A 135 29.74 24.58 32.95
N VAL A 136 29.54 24.98 31.70
CA VAL A 136 28.56 25.99 31.31
C VAL A 136 27.37 25.25 30.69
N ALA A 137 26.20 25.36 31.31
CA ALA A 137 25.00 24.69 30.80
C ALA A 137 24.55 25.30 29.47
N LEU A 138 24.37 26.63 29.46
CA LEU A 138 23.78 27.41 28.36
C LEU A 138 24.69 28.58 27.96
N ASP A 139 24.63 28.98 26.69
CA ASP A 139 25.31 30.18 26.19
C ASP A 139 24.77 31.43 26.91
N PRO A 140 25.60 32.25 27.58
CA PRO A 140 25.17 33.52 28.16
C PRO A 140 24.59 34.53 27.16
N GLU A 141 24.86 34.39 25.86
CA GLU A 141 24.21 35.17 24.80
C GLU A 141 22.82 34.62 24.41
N SER A 142 22.41 33.47 24.97
CA SER A 142 21.08 32.91 24.79
C SER A 142 20.01 33.92 25.20
N PRO A 143 18.88 33.99 24.48
CA PRO A 143 17.76 34.83 24.88
C PRO A 143 17.24 34.43 26.27
N ASP A 144 16.85 35.43 27.07
CA ASP A 144 16.31 35.28 28.43
C ASP A 144 17.21 34.50 29.42
N PHE A 145 18.51 34.41 29.13
CA PHE A 145 19.52 33.75 29.95
C PHE A 145 19.46 34.11 31.45
N GLU A 146 19.29 35.40 31.76
CA GLU A 146 19.27 35.92 33.15
C GLU A 146 18.10 35.39 34.00
N ASP A 147 17.06 34.84 33.36
CA ASP A 147 15.89 34.30 34.05
C ASP A 147 16.00 32.80 34.35
N TYR A 148 16.94 32.10 33.70
CA TYR A 148 17.16 30.67 33.93
C TYR A 148 17.76 30.42 35.32
N GLN A 149 17.16 29.44 36.00
CA GLN A 149 17.71 28.82 37.18
C GLN A 149 18.26 27.46 36.82
N PHE A 150 19.26 27.04 37.58
CA PHE A 150 20.02 25.84 37.34
C PHE A 150 20.01 24.99 38.59
N GLU A 151 20.09 23.69 38.41
CA GLU A 151 20.27 22.71 39.46
C GLU A 151 21.17 21.61 38.90
N TRP A 152 22.42 21.65 39.30
CA TRP A 152 23.39 20.64 38.94
C TRP A 152 23.32 19.46 39.89
N LEU A 153 23.37 18.25 39.34
CA LEU A 153 23.27 16.98 40.03
C LEU A 153 24.54 16.16 39.74
N ASP A 154 25.09 15.51 40.77
CA ASP A 154 26.17 14.52 40.63
C ASP A 154 25.64 13.10 40.30
N GLU A 155 26.56 12.15 40.11
CA GLU A 155 26.26 10.73 39.80
C GLU A 155 25.34 10.05 40.82
N ASP A 156 25.34 10.53 42.07
CA ASP A 156 24.50 10.03 43.17
C ASP A 156 23.15 10.81 43.27
N ASN A 157 22.85 11.69 42.30
CA ASN A 157 21.71 12.62 42.26
C ASN A 157 21.68 13.65 43.41
N ASN A 158 22.82 14.04 43.97
CA ASN A 158 22.89 15.14 44.93
C ASN A 158 23.02 16.48 44.19
N VAL A 159 22.30 17.50 44.66
CA VAL A 159 22.42 18.86 44.12
C VAL A 159 23.75 19.49 44.52
N ILE A 160 24.58 19.87 43.54
CA ILE A 160 25.94 20.40 43.71
C ILE A 160 26.11 21.88 43.32
N GLY A 161 25.14 22.48 42.61
CA GLY A 161 25.20 23.89 42.23
C GLY A 161 23.89 24.41 41.66
N ASP A 162 23.73 25.73 41.65
CA ASP A 162 22.49 26.43 41.26
C ASP A 162 22.69 27.55 40.22
N GLN A 163 23.87 27.63 39.60
CA GLN A 163 24.25 28.64 38.62
C GLN A 163 24.41 28.01 37.22
N ASN A 164 24.33 28.83 36.14
CA ASN A 164 24.57 28.38 34.76
C ASN A 164 25.92 27.68 34.62
N THR A 165 26.89 28.21 35.36
CA THR A 165 28.24 27.69 35.40
C THR A 165 28.52 27.10 36.78
N ILE A 166 28.96 25.84 36.82
CA ILE A 166 29.52 25.26 38.04
C ILE A 166 30.97 24.88 37.85
N SER A 167 31.74 25.09 38.90
CA SER A 167 33.13 24.65 38.96
C SER A 167 33.18 23.27 39.61
N VAL A 168 33.25 22.23 38.80
CA VAL A 168 33.46 20.85 39.27
C VAL A 168 34.94 20.54 39.42
N SER A 169 35.32 19.77 40.43
CA SER A 169 36.71 19.37 40.68
C SER A 169 36.86 17.87 40.92
N THR A 170 35.83 17.09 40.59
CA THR A 170 35.83 15.64 40.66
C THR A 170 35.31 15.06 39.35
N PRO A 171 35.95 14.02 38.80
CA PRO A 171 35.43 13.30 37.65
C PRO A 171 34.18 12.50 38.02
N GLY A 172 33.36 12.18 37.02
CA GLY A 172 32.10 11.47 37.18
C GLY A 172 31.02 12.01 36.27
N PHE A 173 29.81 11.45 36.39
CA PHE A 173 28.66 11.93 35.65
C PHE A 173 28.02 13.13 36.35
N PHE A 174 27.69 14.13 35.56
CA PHE A 174 26.99 15.32 36.01
C PHE A 174 25.79 15.55 35.12
N SER A 175 24.72 16.05 35.69
CA SER A 175 23.60 16.57 34.91
C SER A 175 23.24 17.93 35.42
N VAL A 176 22.85 18.81 34.51
CA VAL A 176 22.25 20.09 34.87
C VAL A 176 20.81 20.05 34.45
N ARG A 177 19.96 20.26 35.44
CA ARG A 177 18.59 20.62 35.25
C ARG A 177 18.51 22.14 35.22
N PHE A 178 18.02 22.73 34.14
CA PHE A 178 17.73 24.16 34.09
C PHE A 178 16.25 24.40 33.82
N PHE A 179 15.73 25.49 34.34
CA PHE A 179 14.30 25.84 34.33
C PHE A 179 14.12 27.33 34.55
N LEU A 180 12.99 27.87 34.14
CA LEU A 180 12.51 29.20 34.49
C LEU A 180 11.59 29.08 35.72
N LEU A 181 11.44 30.16 36.49
CA LEU A 181 10.41 30.23 37.52
C LEU A 181 9.30 31.18 37.07
N ASP A 182 8.06 30.74 37.22
CA ASP A 182 6.91 31.62 37.01
C ASP A 182 6.78 32.66 38.15
N SER A 183 5.81 33.56 38.01
CA SER A 183 5.52 34.62 38.99
C SER A 183 5.06 34.11 40.38
N GLU A 184 4.72 32.82 40.50
CA GLU A 184 4.25 32.13 41.69
C GLU A 184 5.33 31.20 42.31
N GLY A 185 6.47 31.00 41.64
CA GLY A 185 7.59 30.18 42.05
C GLY A 185 7.52 28.70 41.60
N ASN A 186 6.69 28.36 40.61
CA ASN A 186 6.66 27.02 40.00
C ASN A 186 7.72 26.91 38.89
N LEU A 187 8.19 25.68 38.64
CA LEU A 187 9.15 25.36 37.58
C LEU A 187 8.47 25.43 36.21
N GLU A 188 8.99 26.25 35.31
CA GLU A 188 8.63 26.31 33.89
C GLU A 188 9.84 25.92 33.04
N CYS A 189 9.62 25.36 31.84
CA CYS A 189 10.70 25.05 30.90
C CYS A 189 11.83 24.16 31.44
N GLU A 190 11.50 23.18 32.28
CA GLU A 190 12.48 22.25 32.84
C GLU A 190 13.12 21.38 31.74
N THR A 191 14.45 21.36 31.69
CA THR A 191 15.22 20.46 30.84
C THR A 191 16.45 19.98 31.58
N THR A 192 16.80 18.71 31.38
CA THR A 192 17.99 18.09 31.96
C THR A 192 18.90 17.64 30.84
N ILE A 193 20.14 18.13 30.88
CA ILE A 193 21.22 17.69 30.02
C ILE A 193 22.32 17.07 30.88
N SER A 194 23.03 16.10 30.34
CA SER A 194 24.07 15.36 31.06
C SER A 194 25.42 15.50 30.38
N THR A 195 26.47 15.46 31.18
CA THR A 195 27.85 15.42 30.73
C THR A 195 28.65 14.42 31.57
N GLU A 196 29.52 13.66 30.93
CA GLU A 196 30.52 12.87 31.63
C GLU A 196 31.80 13.69 31.77
N ILE A 197 32.25 13.88 33.01
CA ILE A 197 33.54 14.50 33.28
C ILE A 197 34.57 13.40 33.44
N LEU A 198 35.37 13.27 32.41
CA LEU A 198 36.50 12.38 32.38
C LEU A 198 37.66 13.02 33.17
N ASP A 199 38.27 12.23 34.05
CA ASP A 199 39.45 12.66 34.80
C ASP A 199 40.62 12.91 33.83
N THR A 200 41.20 14.12 33.82
CA THR A 200 42.45 14.35 33.08
C THR A 200 43.64 13.55 33.64
N GLY A 201 43.47 12.92 34.81
CA GLY A 201 44.39 11.91 35.32
C GLY A 201 44.38 10.58 34.56
N ALA A 202 43.47 10.37 33.61
CA ALA A 202 43.33 9.10 32.89
C ALA A 202 43.98 9.08 31.50
N PHE A 203 44.45 10.21 30.95
CA PHE A 203 45.18 10.22 29.68
C PHE A 203 46.68 10.09 29.93
N SER A 204 47.23 8.93 29.56
CA SER A 204 48.67 8.75 29.57
C SER A 204 49.17 8.71 28.14
N ILE A 205 50.27 9.42 27.86
CA ILE A 205 51.04 9.13 26.66
C ILE A 205 51.71 7.80 26.91
N LEU A 206 51.26 6.76 26.21
CA LEU A 206 52.04 5.54 26.08
C LEU A 206 53.20 5.83 25.13
N SER A 207 54.36 5.29 25.47
CA SER A 207 55.54 5.35 24.64
C SER A 207 56.23 4.01 24.73
N ASP A 208 56.70 3.52 23.59
CA ASP A 208 57.50 2.30 23.52
C ASP A 208 58.89 2.49 24.15
N LYS A 209 59.39 3.74 24.22
CA LYS A 209 60.70 4.10 24.80
C LYS A 209 60.66 5.37 25.65
N SER A 210 61.64 5.58 26.53
CA SER A 210 61.83 6.84 27.30
C SER A 210 63.13 7.56 26.95
N GLU A 211 64.00 6.90 26.19
CA GLU A 211 65.25 7.43 25.70
C GLU A 211 65.40 6.92 24.28
N ILE A 212 65.89 7.79 23.39
CA ILE A 212 66.04 7.48 21.98
C ILE A 212 67.41 7.90 21.49
N CYS A 213 68.01 7.05 20.66
CA CYS A 213 69.23 7.35 19.94
C CYS A 213 68.92 7.80 18.49
N PRO A 214 69.83 8.50 17.79
CA PRO A 214 69.58 9.08 16.47
C PRO A 214 69.00 8.13 15.42
N THR A 215 69.27 6.83 15.52
CA THR A 215 68.91 5.83 14.51
C THR A 215 67.71 4.99 14.90
N GLU A 216 67.08 5.29 16.02
CA GLU A 216 65.89 4.61 16.51
C GLU A 216 64.63 5.39 16.13
N LEU A 217 63.48 4.72 16.21
CA LEU A 217 62.17 5.36 16.22
C LEU A 217 61.59 5.25 17.64
N ILE A 218 60.71 6.19 17.97
CA ILE A 218 59.89 6.19 19.19
C ILE A 218 58.46 6.51 18.77
N SER A 219 57.53 5.70 19.26
CA SER A 219 56.10 5.90 19.05
C SER A 219 55.47 6.42 20.32
N PHE A 220 54.52 7.34 20.16
CA PHE A 220 53.69 7.86 21.23
C PHE A 220 52.23 7.67 20.86
N SER A 221 51.42 7.15 21.77
CA SER A 221 49.98 7.05 21.61
C SER A 221 49.27 7.56 22.86
N SER A 222 48.03 8.02 22.69
CA SER A 222 47.19 8.34 23.83
C SER A 222 46.54 7.07 24.39
N ASP A 223 46.36 6.99 25.70
CA ASP A 223 45.56 5.96 26.38
C ASP A 223 44.53 6.65 27.27
N PRO A 224 43.21 6.51 27.01
CA PRO A 224 42.59 5.77 25.88
C PRO A 224 42.93 6.36 24.49
N PRO A 225 42.75 5.60 23.38
CA PRO A 225 43.06 6.07 22.03
C PRO A 225 42.05 7.15 21.62
N ILE A 226 42.53 8.38 21.51
CA ILE A 226 41.76 9.58 21.19
C ILE A 226 42.60 10.53 20.34
N SER A 227 41.99 11.19 19.37
CA SER A 227 42.72 12.03 18.42
C SER A 227 42.96 13.41 19.02
N GLY A 228 44.22 13.87 19.03
CA GLY A 228 44.61 15.20 19.54
C GLY A 228 45.89 15.71 18.89
N ASP A 229 46.37 16.87 19.33
CA ASP A 229 47.55 17.53 18.76
C ASP A 229 48.83 17.12 19.48
N TRP A 230 49.87 16.77 18.73
CA TRP A 230 51.17 16.39 19.26
C TRP A 230 52.19 17.50 19.09
N PHE A 231 52.91 17.83 20.16
CA PHE A 231 54.00 18.80 20.17
C PHE A 231 55.27 18.25 20.80
N PHE A 232 56.40 18.87 20.47
CA PHE A 232 57.67 18.63 21.14
C PHE A 232 58.27 19.92 21.67
N GLU A 233 58.92 19.85 22.83
CA GLU A 233 59.73 20.93 23.37
C GLU A 233 61.09 20.40 23.78
N LYS A 234 62.15 21.06 23.31
CA LYS A 234 63.51 20.80 23.79
C LYS A 234 63.72 21.57 25.10
N ILE A 235 64.11 20.88 26.16
CA ILE A 235 64.34 21.49 27.47
C ILE A 235 65.48 22.51 27.38
N GLY A 236 65.13 23.80 27.45
CA GLY A 236 66.07 24.92 27.41
C GLY A 236 65.91 25.87 26.21
N ASP A 237 65.16 25.49 25.19
CA ASP A 237 64.81 26.33 24.05
C ASP A 237 63.40 26.95 24.20
N PRO A 238 63.09 28.08 23.53
CA PRO A 238 61.81 28.74 23.72
C PRO A 238 60.69 28.13 22.86
N GLY A 239 59.80 27.38 23.50
CA GLY A 239 58.46 27.07 23.01
C GLY A 239 58.27 25.66 22.44
N LYS A 240 57.00 25.21 22.47
CA LYS A 240 56.54 23.95 21.90
C LYS A 240 56.41 24.05 20.38
N VAL A 241 56.81 22.99 19.68
CA VAL A 241 56.73 22.88 18.22
C VAL A 241 55.65 21.87 17.87
N PHE A 242 54.64 22.29 17.11
CA PHE A 242 53.60 21.40 16.60
C PHE A 242 54.19 20.38 15.62
N PHE A 243 53.76 19.13 15.75
CA PHE A 243 54.17 18.04 14.87
C PHE A 243 53.03 17.59 13.95
N THR A 244 51.96 17.03 14.52
CA THR A 244 50.80 16.51 13.80
C THR A 244 49.63 16.29 14.76
N SER A 245 48.45 16.03 14.22
CA SER A 245 47.29 15.56 14.98
C SER A 245 47.04 14.06 14.73
N GLY A 246 46.48 13.35 15.70
CA GLY A 246 46.12 11.92 15.60
C GLY A 246 46.13 11.19 16.94
N GLU A 247 45.74 9.92 16.94
CA GLU A 247 45.69 9.04 18.13
C GLU A 247 47.07 8.43 18.50
N GLU A 248 47.91 8.20 17.50
CA GLU A 248 49.27 7.68 17.62
C GLU A 248 50.20 8.39 16.64
N ILE A 249 51.43 8.65 17.08
CA ILE A 249 52.49 9.21 16.26
C ILE A 249 53.77 8.37 16.37
N THR A 250 54.55 8.34 15.30
CA THR A 250 55.90 7.76 15.32
C THR A 250 56.89 8.81 14.83
N ILE A 251 57.94 9.06 15.61
CA ILE A 251 58.98 10.02 15.24
C ILE A 251 60.32 9.36 14.95
N ASN A 252 60.99 9.93 13.95
CA ASN A 252 62.42 9.77 13.73
C ASN A 252 63.13 11.02 14.29
N PRO A 253 63.99 10.89 15.32
CA PRO A 253 64.55 12.02 16.05
C PRO A 253 65.42 12.92 15.17
N ASN A 254 66.11 12.38 14.16
CA ASN A 254 66.96 13.16 13.26
C ASN A 254 66.19 14.05 12.29
N SER A 255 64.94 13.70 11.96
CA SER A 255 64.11 14.52 11.08
C SER A 255 63.13 15.41 11.83
N ALA A 256 62.71 14.99 13.03
CA ALA A 256 61.64 15.65 13.77
C ALA A 256 62.13 16.57 14.91
N LEU A 257 63.34 16.38 15.44
CA LEU A 257 63.83 17.08 16.63
C LEU A 257 65.03 17.99 16.33
N ASP A 258 65.17 19.08 17.09
CA ASP A 258 66.25 20.08 16.94
C ASP A 258 67.52 19.68 17.73
N GLY A 259 68.14 18.56 17.33
CA GLY A 259 69.40 18.06 17.89
C GLY A 259 69.28 17.43 19.29
N GLU A 260 70.39 16.95 19.85
CA GLU A 260 70.37 16.13 21.07
C GLU A 260 70.03 16.94 22.33
N GLY A 261 69.40 16.29 23.31
CA GLY A 261 68.96 16.90 24.57
C GLY A 261 67.77 16.20 25.19
N ASP A 262 67.30 16.74 26.31
CA ASP A 262 66.05 16.28 26.93
C ASP A 262 64.87 16.95 26.24
N TYR A 263 63.82 16.17 25.98
CA TYR A 263 62.59 16.61 25.33
C TYR A 263 61.38 16.28 26.19
N LEU A 264 60.33 17.07 25.99
CA LEU A 264 58.98 16.74 26.39
C LEU A 264 58.16 16.54 25.11
N VAL A 265 57.57 15.36 24.96
CA VAL A 265 56.44 15.20 24.05
C VAL A 265 55.19 15.65 24.79
N TYR A 266 54.36 16.40 24.10
CA TYR A 266 53.09 16.87 24.57
C TYR A 266 52.01 16.29 23.68
N PHE A 267 50.96 15.78 24.32
CA PHE A 267 49.70 15.49 23.67
C PHE A 267 48.69 16.48 24.24
N GLU A 268 48.23 17.37 23.39
CA GLU A 268 47.31 18.45 23.70
C GLU A 268 45.96 18.14 23.07
N LEU A 269 44.96 17.92 23.91
CA LEU A 269 43.58 18.03 23.50
C LEU A 269 43.18 19.47 23.76
N THR A 270 42.88 20.19 22.68
CA THR A 270 42.31 21.52 22.79
C THR A 270 40.81 21.38 22.67
N ASP A 271 40.11 21.67 23.75
CA ASP A 271 38.68 21.95 23.70
C ASP A 271 38.48 23.23 22.84
N PRO A 272 37.77 23.16 21.70
CA PRO A 272 37.51 24.30 20.84
C PRO A 272 36.80 25.46 21.57
N ASN A 273 35.98 25.13 22.56
CA ASN A 273 35.13 26.05 23.33
C ASN A 273 35.83 26.62 24.56
N ASN A 274 36.87 25.93 25.07
CA ASN A 274 37.78 26.47 26.07
C ASN A 274 39.25 26.35 25.64
N PRO A 275 39.76 27.27 24.81
CA PRO A 275 41.16 27.26 24.34
C PRO A 275 42.20 27.39 25.46
N ASN A 276 41.79 27.70 26.70
CA ASN A 276 42.66 27.73 27.87
C ASN A 276 42.66 26.39 28.63
N CYS A 277 41.64 25.54 28.45
CA CYS A 277 41.62 24.14 28.89
C CYS A 277 42.37 23.29 27.86
N LYS A 278 43.68 23.46 27.87
CA LYS A 278 44.60 22.62 27.11
C LYS A 278 44.90 21.43 28.00
N ILE A 279 44.26 20.30 27.72
CA ILE A 279 44.60 19.05 28.42
C ILE A 279 45.87 18.60 27.77
N GLU A 280 46.95 19.00 28.41
CA GLU A 280 48.26 18.66 27.98
C GLU A 280 48.81 17.63 28.95
N THR A 281 48.93 16.41 28.46
CA THR A 281 49.80 15.44 29.11
C THR A 281 51.17 15.52 28.44
N SER A 282 52.21 15.39 29.25
CA SER A 282 53.56 15.44 28.75
C SER A 282 54.31 14.23 29.22
N ARG A 283 55.10 13.64 28.32
CA ARG A 283 55.99 12.55 28.66
C ARG A 283 57.42 12.97 28.32
N PRO A 284 58.33 12.96 29.32
CA PRO A 284 59.71 13.22 29.04
C PRO A 284 60.31 12.06 28.26
N PHE A 285 61.14 12.41 27.29
CA PHE A 285 62.05 11.47 26.67
C PHE A 285 63.37 12.17 26.36
N THR A 286 64.47 11.44 26.44
CA THR A 286 65.78 12.02 26.15
C THR A 286 66.24 11.59 24.76
N PHE A 287 66.56 12.56 23.91
CA PHE A 287 67.29 12.32 22.68
C PHE A 287 68.78 12.37 22.99
N ASN A 288 69.35 11.20 23.23
CA ASN A 288 70.73 11.06 23.68
C ASN A 288 71.72 11.21 22.52
N PRO A 289 72.90 11.80 22.75
CA PRO A 289 73.99 11.77 21.79
C PRO A 289 74.51 10.35 21.63
N GLU A 290 74.72 9.98 20.37
CA GLU A 290 75.32 8.69 20.04
C GLU A 290 76.85 8.76 20.16
N PRO A 291 77.51 7.70 20.68
CA PRO A 291 78.97 7.65 20.71
C PRO A 291 79.51 7.56 19.27
N GLN A 292 80.11 8.61 18.74
CA GLN A 292 80.74 8.55 17.42
C GLN A 292 82.20 8.11 17.54
N ILE A 293 82.55 7.05 16.80
CA ILE A 293 83.91 6.52 16.68
C ILE A 293 84.35 6.51 15.22
N GLU A 294 85.61 6.84 14.99
CA GLU A 294 86.26 6.89 13.68
C GLU A 294 87.39 5.86 13.64
N PHE A 295 87.41 5.00 12.62
CA PHE A 295 88.57 4.18 12.30
C PHE A 295 89.66 5.07 11.69
N VAL A 296 90.83 5.15 12.35
CA VAL A 296 91.94 5.98 11.86
C VAL A 296 92.89 5.17 10.99
N SER A 297 93.32 4.01 11.49
CA SER A 297 94.27 3.12 10.81
C SER A 297 94.37 1.78 11.52
N ALA A 298 94.90 0.77 10.83
CA ALA A 298 95.26 -0.53 11.39
C ALA A 298 96.74 -0.85 11.13
N GLU A 299 97.36 -1.61 12.03
CA GLU A 299 98.59 -2.36 11.75
C GLU A 299 98.20 -3.83 11.51
N SER A 300 98.64 -4.39 10.38
CA SER A 300 98.34 -5.77 9.98
C SER A 300 98.93 -6.80 10.95
N ALA A 301 98.27 -7.95 11.08
CA ALA A 301 98.82 -9.08 11.82
C ALA A 301 99.76 -9.92 10.93
N ASP A 302 100.88 -10.39 11.49
CA ASP A 302 101.83 -11.26 10.79
C ASP A 302 101.38 -12.73 10.87
N GLY A 303 100.63 -13.16 9.85
CA GLY A 303 100.12 -14.52 9.68
C GLY A 303 98.87 -14.85 10.50
N CYS A 304 98.17 -15.94 10.14
CA CYS A 304 96.85 -16.33 10.69
C CYS A 304 96.79 -16.49 12.22
N SER A 305 97.92 -16.82 12.85
CA SER A 305 98.01 -17.00 14.32
C SER A 305 98.70 -15.83 15.02
N GLY A 306 99.19 -14.83 14.29
CA GLY A 306 99.80 -13.63 14.85
C GLY A 306 98.78 -12.82 15.63
N THR A 307 99.16 -12.35 16.81
CA THR A 307 98.35 -11.43 17.64
C THR A 307 99.09 -10.10 17.76
N ASP A 308 99.73 -9.64 16.70
CA ASP A 308 100.52 -8.41 16.66
C ASP A 308 99.81 -7.28 15.90
N GLY A 309 98.63 -7.55 15.33
CA GLY A 309 97.78 -6.55 14.74
C GLY A 309 97.26 -5.55 15.76
N LYS A 310 96.98 -4.33 15.29
CA LYS A 310 96.49 -3.23 16.12
C LYS A 310 95.45 -2.40 15.39
N LEU A 311 94.51 -1.86 16.14
CA LEU A 311 93.54 -0.87 15.66
C LEU A 311 93.74 0.46 16.36
N PHE A 312 93.66 1.55 15.60
CA PHE A 312 93.66 2.91 16.11
C PHE A 312 92.28 3.53 15.85
N ILE A 313 91.53 3.73 16.92
CA ILE A 313 90.16 4.26 16.87
C ILE A 313 90.15 5.62 17.53
N ARG A 314 89.54 6.62 16.90
CA ARG A 314 89.37 7.95 17.49
C ARG A 314 87.94 8.11 17.95
N ALA A 315 87.76 8.51 19.20
CA ALA A 315 86.47 8.96 19.70
C ALA A 315 86.19 10.37 19.14
N LEU A 316 85.11 10.56 18.38
CA LEU A 316 84.69 11.86 17.88
C LEU A 316 83.81 12.59 18.90
N THR A 317 83.01 11.85 19.65
CA THR A 317 82.29 12.31 20.85
C THR A 317 82.96 11.76 22.11
N PRO A 318 82.59 12.22 23.32
CA PRO A 318 82.91 11.48 24.54
C PRO A 318 82.35 10.04 24.46
N ILE A 319 83.01 9.08 25.09
CA ILE A 319 82.58 7.68 25.16
C ILE A 319 82.77 7.19 26.60
N ASP A 320 81.71 6.69 27.22
CA ASP A 320 81.74 6.17 28.59
C ASP A 320 82.41 4.81 28.67
N LEU A 321 82.15 3.95 27.68
CA LEU A 321 82.74 2.62 27.57
C LEU A 321 82.97 2.29 26.09
N LEU A 322 84.20 1.92 25.74
CA LEU A 322 84.55 1.34 24.44
C LEU A 322 85.00 -0.10 24.65
N THR A 323 84.34 -1.05 24.00
CA THR A 323 84.70 -2.47 24.03
C THR A 323 84.92 -3.01 22.62
N VAL A 324 85.59 -4.16 22.54
CA VAL A 324 85.68 -4.94 21.30
C VAL A 324 85.07 -6.30 21.55
N GLU A 325 84.10 -6.66 20.72
CA GLU A 325 83.35 -7.90 20.86
C GLU A 325 84.29 -9.12 20.79
N GLY A 326 84.08 -10.10 21.69
CA GLY A 326 84.84 -11.36 21.72
C GLY A 326 86.28 -11.31 22.26
N LEU A 327 86.85 -10.12 22.50
CA LEU A 327 88.26 -9.98 22.90
C LEU A 327 88.48 -9.57 24.36
N GLY A 328 87.41 -9.23 25.09
CA GLY A 328 87.48 -8.79 26.49
C GLY A 328 88.22 -7.46 26.69
N PHE A 329 88.46 -6.71 25.61
CA PHE A 329 89.02 -5.36 25.66
C PHE A 329 87.92 -4.37 26.09
N SER A 330 88.25 -3.50 27.05
CA SER A 330 87.35 -2.43 27.51
C SER A 330 88.16 -1.22 27.99
N GLU A 331 87.82 -0.02 27.52
CA GLU A 331 88.36 1.26 27.96
C GLU A 331 87.20 2.16 28.40
N MET A 332 87.33 2.86 29.52
CA MET A 332 86.25 3.70 30.08
C MET A 332 86.62 5.20 30.03
N SER A 333 85.59 6.05 29.98
CA SER A 333 85.69 7.52 30.11
C SER A 333 86.69 8.16 29.15
N ILE A 334 86.45 7.97 27.85
CA ILE A 334 87.27 8.47 26.75
C ILE A 334 86.77 9.85 26.32
N PRO A 335 87.60 10.91 26.37
CA PRO A 335 87.20 12.23 25.87
C PRO A 335 87.20 12.27 24.34
N ALA A 336 86.34 13.12 23.77
CA ALA A 336 86.32 13.43 22.34
C ALA A 336 87.71 13.85 21.82
N GLY A 337 88.07 13.38 20.63
CA GLY A 337 89.35 13.58 19.96
C GLY A 337 90.48 12.61 20.39
N LYS A 338 90.32 11.82 21.45
CA LYS A 338 91.34 10.84 21.88
C LYS A 338 91.38 9.66 20.91
N THR A 339 92.60 9.30 20.47
CA THR A 339 92.85 8.03 19.76
C THR A 339 93.24 6.95 20.76
N ILE A 340 92.58 5.79 20.65
CA ILE A 340 92.75 4.59 21.46
C ILE A 340 93.46 3.55 20.61
N GLU A 341 94.55 2.99 21.14
CA GLU A 341 95.24 1.84 20.57
C GLU A 341 94.64 0.56 21.17
N ILE A 342 94.17 -0.33 20.31
CA ILE A 342 93.68 -1.65 20.67
C ILE A 342 94.73 -2.67 20.22
N PRO A 343 95.60 -3.16 21.13
CA PRO A 343 96.70 -4.05 20.78
C PRO A 343 96.29 -5.52 20.85
N ASN A 344 97.18 -6.38 20.34
CA ASN A 344 97.12 -7.84 20.41
C ASN A 344 96.01 -8.51 19.58
N LEU A 345 95.71 -7.96 18.40
CA LEU A 345 94.65 -8.44 17.53
C LEU A 345 95.18 -9.43 16.49
N LYS A 346 94.37 -10.43 16.14
CA LYS A 346 94.60 -11.28 14.97
C LYS A 346 94.11 -10.55 13.72
N SER A 347 94.39 -11.11 12.53
CA SER A 347 93.68 -10.67 11.32
C SER A 347 92.18 -10.98 11.44
N GLY A 348 91.36 -10.07 10.95
CA GLY A 348 89.90 -10.20 10.92
C GLY A 348 89.17 -8.88 10.97
N ALA A 349 87.86 -8.95 10.79
CA ALA A 349 86.93 -7.86 11.06
C ALA A 349 86.54 -7.85 12.55
N TYR A 350 86.56 -6.66 13.15
CA TYR A 350 86.24 -6.45 14.56
C TYR A 350 85.12 -5.45 14.72
N SER A 351 84.14 -5.81 15.54
CA SER A 351 83.04 -4.94 15.94
C SER A 351 83.45 -4.18 17.20
N ILE A 352 83.72 -2.89 17.03
CA ILE A 352 84.04 -1.98 18.12
C ILE A 352 82.74 -1.37 18.58
N PHE A 353 82.47 -1.49 19.87
CA PHE A 353 81.26 -1.00 20.50
C PHE A 353 81.62 0.21 21.36
N GLY A 354 81.10 1.37 20.99
CA GLY A 354 81.12 2.57 21.81
C GLY A 354 79.79 2.72 22.55
N GLN A 355 79.85 3.11 23.80
CA GLN A 355 78.71 3.48 24.63
C GLN A 355 78.89 4.90 25.14
N LEU A 356 77.85 5.72 25.00
CA LEU A 356 77.73 7.03 25.65
C LEU A 356 76.31 7.10 26.24
N GLY A 357 76.22 7.13 27.58
CA GLY A 357 74.94 6.93 28.27
C GLY A 357 74.29 5.61 27.89
N ASN A 358 73.03 5.68 27.46
CA ASN A 358 72.26 4.53 26.96
C ASN A 358 72.33 4.38 25.44
N CYS A 359 73.03 5.28 24.74
CA CYS A 359 73.26 5.13 23.31
C CYS A 359 74.54 4.35 23.02
N PHE A 360 74.42 3.53 21.99
CA PHE A 360 75.46 2.66 21.53
C PHE A 360 75.65 2.92 20.05
N ASN A 361 76.91 2.88 19.65
CA ASN A 361 77.28 2.87 18.26
C ASN A 361 78.33 1.82 18.10
N THR A 362 78.27 1.16 16.97
CA THR A 362 79.18 0.11 16.62
C THR A 362 79.86 0.48 15.32
N LEU A 363 81.12 0.13 15.20
CA LEU A 363 81.92 0.36 14.02
C LEU A 363 82.65 -0.93 13.68
N THR A 364 82.58 -1.34 12.43
CA THR A 364 83.48 -2.38 11.91
C THR A 364 84.85 -1.78 11.65
N ALA A 365 85.89 -2.41 12.20
CA ALA A 365 87.27 -2.10 11.88
C ALA A 365 88.02 -3.35 11.47
N ILE A 366 88.88 -3.20 10.46
CA ILE A 366 89.58 -4.31 9.84
C ILE A 366 91.03 -4.33 10.30
N VAL A 367 91.49 -5.48 10.78
CA VAL A 367 92.92 -5.78 10.92
C VAL A 367 93.33 -6.64 9.71
N PRO A 368 94.10 -6.09 8.76
CA PRO A 368 94.50 -6.85 7.57
C PRO A 368 95.47 -7.99 7.89
N LEU A 369 95.53 -8.99 7.01
CA LEU A 369 96.50 -10.09 7.07
C LEU A 369 97.69 -9.82 6.16
N ASN A 370 98.90 -9.78 6.73
CA ASN A 370 100.11 -9.79 5.91
C ASN A 370 100.39 -11.23 5.42
N ASN A 371 100.58 -11.39 4.10
CA ASN A 371 100.82 -12.68 3.42
C ASN A 371 99.69 -13.71 3.67
N PRO A 372 98.47 -13.49 3.11
CA PRO A 372 97.37 -14.44 3.23
C PRO A 372 97.75 -15.80 2.60
N PRO A 373 97.23 -16.93 3.11
CA PRO A 373 97.35 -18.22 2.44
C PRO A 373 96.68 -18.17 1.06
N ASP A 374 97.31 -18.72 0.01
CA ASP A 374 96.77 -18.74 -1.36
C ASP A 374 95.30 -19.22 -1.43
N GLN A 375 94.91 -20.17 -0.57
CA GLN A 375 93.56 -20.72 -0.52
C GLN A 375 92.48 -19.73 -0.05
N LEU A 376 92.84 -18.65 0.64
CA LEU A 376 91.89 -17.66 1.15
C LEU A 376 91.81 -16.42 0.25
N GLU A 377 92.59 -16.31 -0.83
CA GLU A 377 92.53 -15.15 -1.72
C GLU A 377 91.18 -15.05 -2.46
N PHE A 378 90.58 -13.86 -2.44
CA PHE A 378 89.30 -13.55 -3.09
C PHE A 378 89.29 -12.13 -3.67
N GLU A 379 88.33 -11.86 -4.55
CA GLU A 379 88.03 -10.57 -5.16
C GLU A 379 86.52 -10.26 -4.98
N ILE A 380 86.19 -9.00 -4.73
CA ILE A 380 84.80 -8.49 -4.77
C ILE A 380 84.56 -7.85 -6.13
N ILE A 381 83.49 -8.25 -6.81
CA ILE A 381 83.10 -7.77 -8.15
C ILE A 381 81.59 -7.49 -8.19
N ASP A 382 81.13 -6.80 -9.23
CA ASP A 382 79.70 -6.57 -9.54
C ASP A 382 78.87 -5.96 -8.39
N GLU A 383 79.32 -4.85 -7.80
CA GLU A 383 78.54 -4.06 -6.84
C GLU A 383 77.36 -3.34 -7.53
N ILE A 384 76.13 -3.67 -7.14
CA ILE A 384 74.86 -3.17 -7.70
C ILE A 384 74.04 -2.52 -6.57
N GLY A 385 73.64 -1.27 -6.74
CA GLY A 385 72.80 -0.52 -5.79
C GLY A 385 71.32 -0.96 -5.75
N GLU A 386 70.55 -0.38 -4.82
CA GLU A 386 69.09 -0.55 -4.76
C GLU A 386 68.42 -0.08 -6.06
N THR A 387 67.28 -0.68 -6.40
CA THR A 387 66.49 -0.29 -7.58
C THR A 387 65.03 -0.09 -7.21
N CYS A 388 64.36 0.94 -7.76
CA CYS A 388 62.94 1.13 -7.51
C CYS A 388 62.08 0.06 -8.21
N THR A 389 61.01 -0.35 -7.55
CA THR A 389 59.88 -1.07 -8.16
C THR A 389 58.70 -0.11 -8.36
N ASP A 390 57.63 -0.61 -8.96
CA ASP A 390 56.41 0.17 -9.17
C ASP A 390 55.68 0.52 -7.84
N GLU A 391 55.99 -0.20 -6.75
CA GLU A 391 55.34 -0.06 -5.43
C GLU A 391 56.31 0.23 -4.27
N GLY A 392 57.62 0.32 -4.54
CA GLY A 392 58.64 0.41 -3.48
C GLY A 392 60.07 0.29 -3.99
N LYS A 393 60.94 -0.42 -3.25
CA LYS A 393 62.36 -0.61 -3.62
C LYS A 393 62.83 -2.07 -3.44
N LEU A 394 63.75 -2.49 -4.31
CA LEU A 394 64.50 -3.76 -4.24
C LEU A 394 65.91 -3.52 -3.69
N GLU A 395 66.39 -4.47 -2.89
CA GLU A 395 67.75 -4.50 -2.33
C GLU A 395 68.84 -4.64 -3.41
N GLY A 396 70.03 -4.13 -3.13
CA GLY A 396 71.22 -4.24 -4.00
C GLY A 396 71.97 -5.56 -3.83
N SER A 397 73.14 -5.70 -4.46
CA SER A 397 73.96 -6.91 -4.36
C SER A 397 75.45 -6.70 -4.69
N PHE A 398 76.30 -7.66 -4.34
CA PHE A 398 77.67 -7.77 -4.84
C PHE A 398 78.10 -9.24 -4.96
N THR A 399 79.13 -9.52 -5.75
CA THR A 399 79.62 -10.87 -6.04
C THR A 399 81.02 -11.09 -5.46
N VAL A 400 81.20 -12.25 -4.83
CA VAL A 400 82.48 -12.70 -4.27
C VAL A 400 83.04 -13.78 -5.19
N LYS A 401 84.28 -13.61 -5.63
CA LYS A 401 85.01 -14.55 -6.47
C LYS A 401 86.27 -15.05 -5.76
N LEU A 402 86.41 -16.37 -5.62
CA LEU A 402 87.56 -17.01 -5.00
C LEU A 402 88.66 -17.24 -6.05
N GLU A 403 89.91 -16.91 -5.73
CA GLU A 403 91.04 -17.07 -6.67
C GLU A 403 91.51 -18.53 -6.79
N ASN A 404 91.24 -19.36 -5.77
CA ASN A 404 91.62 -20.77 -5.73
C ASN A 404 90.43 -21.67 -5.38
N THR A 405 90.30 -22.78 -6.12
CA THR A 405 89.20 -23.74 -5.97
C THR A 405 89.48 -24.72 -4.81
N GLY A 406 88.50 -25.00 -3.95
CA GLY A 406 88.59 -26.04 -2.91
C GLY A 406 88.89 -25.53 -1.49
N THR A 407 88.64 -24.26 -1.22
CA THR A 407 88.70 -23.65 0.11
C THR A 407 87.56 -24.18 0.97
N ASN A 408 87.90 -24.92 2.04
CA ASN A 408 86.93 -25.34 3.05
C ASN A 408 86.88 -24.28 4.16
N GLY A 409 85.69 -23.72 4.37
CA GLY A 409 85.52 -22.60 5.27
C GLY A 409 84.15 -21.95 5.17
N GLY A 410 84.04 -20.75 5.71
CA GLY A 410 82.86 -19.90 5.63
C GLY A 410 83.23 -18.45 5.35
N TYR A 411 82.22 -17.61 5.26
CA TYR A 411 82.38 -16.17 5.15
C TYR A 411 81.43 -15.46 6.10
N ARG A 412 81.79 -14.22 6.43
CA ARG A 412 80.97 -13.26 7.15
C ARG A 412 80.87 -11.97 6.36
N LEU A 413 79.70 -11.35 6.42
CA LEU A 413 79.48 -10.01 5.95
C LEU A 413 79.07 -9.15 7.13
N PHE A 414 79.89 -8.16 7.43
CA PHE A 414 79.61 -7.15 8.44
C PHE A 414 79.01 -5.93 7.75
N ASN A 415 78.02 -5.27 8.35
CA ASN A 415 77.70 -3.91 7.95
C ASN A 415 78.71 -2.92 8.54
N GLU A 416 78.62 -1.65 8.19
CA GLU A 416 79.45 -0.59 8.78
C GLU A 416 79.33 -0.49 10.31
N ARG A 417 78.19 -0.93 10.85
CA ARG A 417 77.89 -0.94 12.28
C ARG A 417 78.32 -2.21 13.01
N GLY A 418 79.29 -2.99 12.52
CA GLY A 418 79.79 -4.15 13.27
C GLY A 418 78.83 -5.34 13.38
N ALA A 419 77.63 -5.29 12.82
CA ALA A 419 76.69 -6.41 12.86
C ALA A 419 77.02 -7.39 11.71
N ILE A 420 77.11 -8.67 12.04
CA ILE A 420 77.17 -9.73 11.04
C ILE A 420 75.79 -9.87 10.40
N ILE A 421 75.63 -9.41 9.16
CA ILE A 421 74.39 -9.50 8.39
C ILE A 421 74.26 -10.89 7.72
N ILE A 422 75.39 -11.50 7.35
CA ILE A 422 75.44 -12.83 6.76
C ILE A 422 76.63 -13.59 7.37
N GLU A 423 76.40 -14.81 7.87
CA GLU A 423 77.45 -15.79 8.16
C GLU A 423 77.04 -17.13 7.56
N SER A 424 77.86 -17.69 6.68
CA SER A 424 77.53 -18.93 5.99
C SER A 424 78.75 -19.73 5.60
N SER A 425 78.55 -21.03 5.36
CA SER A 425 79.57 -21.88 4.73
C SER A 425 79.72 -21.51 3.26
N LEU A 426 80.93 -21.70 2.70
CA LEU A 426 81.15 -21.43 1.27
C LEU A 426 80.25 -22.32 0.41
N PRO A 427 79.59 -21.77 -0.64
CA PRO A 427 78.58 -22.48 -1.43
C PRO A 427 79.14 -23.58 -2.36
N GLY A 428 80.43 -23.89 -2.29
CA GLY A 428 81.10 -24.90 -3.11
C GLY A 428 81.33 -24.49 -4.56
N THR A 429 80.97 -23.26 -4.92
CA THR A 429 81.28 -22.58 -6.19
C THR A 429 82.42 -21.59 -5.99
N ASP A 430 83.17 -21.32 -7.05
CA ASP A 430 84.27 -20.34 -7.02
C ASP A 430 83.75 -18.88 -7.08
N GLU A 431 82.44 -18.69 -7.28
CA GLU A 431 81.76 -17.39 -7.39
C GLU A 431 80.35 -17.47 -6.81
N PHE A 432 79.92 -16.44 -6.05
CA PHE A 432 78.57 -16.34 -5.49
C PHE A 432 78.16 -14.88 -5.22
N THR A 433 76.86 -14.59 -5.29
CA THR A 433 76.30 -13.24 -5.12
C THR A 433 75.57 -13.11 -3.79
N LEU A 434 75.75 -11.99 -3.10
CA LEU A 434 75.06 -11.64 -1.86
C LEU A 434 74.14 -10.44 -2.13
N THR A 435 72.85 -10.59 -1.80
CA THR A 435 71.85 -9.53 -1.87
C THR A 435 71.77 -8.84 -0.51
N VAL A 436 71.84 -7.52 -0.48
CA VAL A 436 71.85 -6.71 0.74
C VAL A 436 71.17 -5.35 0.53
N PRO A 437 70.56 -4.75 1.57
CA PRO A 437 70.07 -3.37 1.52
C PRO A 437 71.13 -2.35 1.08
N GLY A 438 70.71 -1.14 0.72
CA GLY A 438 71.65 -0.04 0.51
C GLY A 438 72.43 0.28 1.80
N GLY A 439 73.74 0.42 1.69
CA GLY A 439 74.63 0.63 2.84
C GLY A 439 76.09 0.25 2.58
N ASN A 440 76.94 0.42 3.60
CA ASN A 440 78.35 0.02 3.55
C ASN A 440 78.57 -1.32 4.27
N TYR A 441 79.42 -2.19 3.70
CA TYR A 441 79.68 -3.54 4.18
C TYR A 441 81.17 -3.91 4.17
N PHE A 442 81.55 -4.91 4.96
CA PHE A 442 82.90 -5.48 5.04
C PHE A 442 82.81 -7.01 5.00
N PHE A 443 83.46 -7.61 3.99
CA PHE A 443 83.45 -9.06 3.79
C PHE A 443 84.67 -9.72 4.45
N GLU A 444 84.48 -10.88 5.08
CA GLU A 444 85.53 -11.69 5.70
C GLU A 444 85.39 -13.15 5.28
N LEU A 445 86.48 -13.76 4.79
CA LEU A 445 86.58 -15.17 4.48
C LEU A 445 87.36 -15.90 5.58
N PHE A 446 86.94 -17.09 6.01
CA PHE A 446 87.68 -17.86 7.01
C PHE A 446 87.72 -19.36 6.71
N ASP A 447 88.82 -20.04 7.07
CA ASP A 447 88.98 -21.49 6.89
C ASP A 447 88.59 -22.34 8.13
N GLU A 448 88.67 -23.67 8.02
CA GLU A 448 88.43 -24.61 9.14
C GLU A 448 89.36 -24.40 10.36
N SER A 449 90.51 -23.73 10.17
CA SER A 449 91.43 -23.38 11.24
C SER A 449 91.13 -22.02 11.90
N LEU A 450 90.06 -21.35 11.44
CA LEU A 450 89.66 -19.99 11.82
C LEU A 450 90.74 -18.95 11.49
N CYS A 451 91.45 -19.13 10.37
CA CYS A 451 92.22 -18.03 9.78
C CYS A 451 91.28 -17.09 9.03
N ASN A 452 91.14 -15.86 9.50
CA ASN A 452 90.24 -14.87 8.90
C ASN A 452 91.02 -13.95 7.94
N LEU A 453 90.58 -13.87 6.69
CA LEU A 453 91.00 -12.88 5.70
C LEU A 453 89.86 -11.87 5.47
N PRO A 454 89.93 -10.67 6.06
CA PRO A 454 88.97 -9.60 5.78
C PRO A 454 89.34 -8.82 4.52
N GLN A 455 88.32 -8.29 3.83
CA GLN A 455 88.48 -7.31 2.77
C GLN A 455 88.94 -5.98 3.39
N SER A 456 90.00 -5.40 2.82
CA SER A 456 90.59 -4.18 3.39
C SER A 456 89.82 -2.90 3.04
N GLU A 457 89.09 -2.92 1.92
CA GLU A 457 88.24 -1.81 1.47
C GLU A 457 86.78 -2.05 1.84
N LYS A 458 86.04 -0.97 2.09
CA LYS A 458 84.59 -1.05 2.31
C LYS A 458 83.89 -1.35 0.98
N ILE A 459 82.82 -2.14 1.02
CA ILE A 459 81.91 -2.40 -0.11
C ILE A 459 80.74 -1.42 0.04
N GLU A 460 80.38 -0.68 -1.00
CA GLU A 460 79.37 0.39 -0.93
C GLU A 460 78.20 0.10 -1.89
N ILE A 461 77.02 -0.16 -1.33
CA ILE A 461 75.77 -0.41 -2.07
C ILE A 461 74.92 0.85 -2.01
N GLU A 462 74.71 1.52 -3.16
CA GLU A 462 73.92 2.76 -3.23
C GLU A 462 72.47 2.54 -2.76
N SER A 463 71.95 3.44 -1.92
CA SER A 463 70.56 3.41 -1.40
C SER A 463 69.65 4.44 -2.07
N LEU A 464 68.36 4.13 -2.18
CA LEU A 464 67.32 5.01 -2.73
C LEU A 464 66.33 5.48 -1.66
N ASN A 465 65.87 6.74 -1.77
CA ASN A 465 64.89 7.36 -0.88
C ASN A 465 63.44 6.98 -1.27
N LEU A 466 62.47 7.21 -0.39
CA LEU A 466 61.03 7.01 -0.65
C LEU A 466 60.28 8.35 -0.74
N VAL A 467 59.14 8.39 -1.43
CA VAL A 467 58.23 9.56 -1.44
C VAL A 467 57.47 9.70 -0.12
N SER A 468 56.87 10.87 0.13
CA SER A 468 56.13 11.19 1.38
C SER A 468 54.78 11.85 1.10
N TYR A 469 53.72 11.27 1.66
CA TYR A 469 52.35 11.80 1.65
C TYR A 469 51.53 11.23 2.81
N THR A 470 50.40 11.86 3.14
CA THR A 470 49.42 11.40 4.14
C THR A 470 48.05 11.18 3.49
N SER A 471 47.33 10.17 3.99
CA SER A 471 45.95 9.82 3.62
C SER A 471 45.26 9.22 4.85
N PRO A 472 43.93 9.32 4.98
CA PRO A 472 43.18 8.62 6.01
C PRO A 472 43.39 7.10 5.89
N THR A 473 43.38 6.41 7.04
CA THR A 473 43.46 4.94 7.11
C THR A 473 42.09 4.28 7.16
N PHE A 474 41.06 5.03 7.57
CA PHE A 474 39.68 4.60 7.67
C PHE A 474 38.72 5.70 7.18
N LEU A 475 37.67 5.32 6.46
CA LEU A 475 36.60 6.20 5.97
C LEU A 475 35.24 5.50 6.13
N SER A 476 34.23 6.24 6.57
CA SER A 476 32.84 5.77 6.62
C SER A 476 31.99 6.62 5.65
N ILE A 477 31.48 5.99 4.59
CA ILE A 477 30.79 6.68 3.49
C ILE A 477 29.38 6.12 3.30
N CYS A 478 28.42 6.96 2.94
CA CYS A 478 27.07 6.51 2.57
C CYS A 478 26.92 6.37 1.05
N ASP A 479 27.32 7.40 0.30
CA ASP A 479 27.40 7.40 -1.16
C ASP A 479 28.84 7.60 -1.65
N GLU A 480 29.18 8.81 -2.10
CA GLU A 480 30.47 9.13 -2.69
C GLU A 480 31.31 10.04 -1.77
N PHE A 481 32.61 9.81 -1.71
CA PHE A 481 33.56 10.65 -0.99
C PHE A 481 34.74 11.05 -1.88
N GLU A 482 35.13 12.32 -1.81
CA GLU A 482 36.24 12.89 -2.58
C GLU A 482 37.54 12.88 -1.77
N LEU A 483 38.38 11.86 -1.99
CA LEU A 483 39.67 11.69 -1.32
C LEU A 483 40.77 12.52 -1.98
N THR A 484 41.40 13.44 -1.24
CA THR A 484 42.57 14.22 -1.72
C THR A 484 43.80 14.01 -0.81
N PRO A 485 44.81 13.21 -1.24
CA PRO A 485 46.02 12.96 -0.46
C PRO A 485 46.85 14.22 -0.23
N GLN A 486 47.36 14.41 0.99
CA GLN A 486 48.16 15.58 1.34
C GLN A 486 49.66 15.30 1.17
N THR A 487 50.35 16.18 0.46
CA THR A 487 51.80 16.08 0.25
C THR A 487 52.41 17.44 -0.04
N SER A 488 53.70 17.59 0.28
CA SER A 488 54.53 18.75 -0.15
C SER A 488 55.33 18.47 -1.43
N GLN A 489 55.26 17.24 -1.96
CA GLN A 489 55.98 16.78 -3.15
C GLN A 489 55.02 16.75 -4.36
N ASN A 490 55.54 17.01 -5.56
CA ASN A 490 54.74 16.94 -6.79
C ASN A 490 54.58 15.47 -7.25
N LEU A 491 53.72 14.73 -6.54
CA LEU A 491 53.49 13.31 -6.74
C LEU A 491 52.35 13.06 -7.74
N GLU A 492 52.46 11.92 -8.44
CA GLU A 492 51.37 11.25 -9.12
C GLU A 492 50.87 10.14 -8.17
N PHE A 493 49.56 10.11 -7.95
CA PHE A 493 48.90 9.13 -7.11
C PHE A 493 48.15 8.13 -7.97
N ALA A 494 48.34 6.84 -7.72
CA ALA A 494 47.57 5.76 -8.31
C ALA A 494 46.75 5.08 -7.21
N LEU A 495 45.42 5.14 -7.31
CA LEU A 495 44.49 4.48 -6.40
C LEU A 495 43.98 3.21 -7.06
N THR A 496 44.21 2.07 -6.41
CA THR A 496 43.60 0.79 -6.79
C THR A 496 42.35 0.56 -5.96
N TYR A 497 41.24 0.34 -6.64
CA TYR A 497 39.92 0.04 -6.08
C TYR A 497 39.84 -1.42 -5.60
N PRO A 498 38.87 -1.78 -4.74
CA PRO A 498 38.69 -3.15 -4.24
C PRO A 498 38.47 -4.21 -5.34
N ASP A 499 37.96 -3.81 -6.51
CA ASP A 499 37.77 -4.68 -7.67
C ASP A 499 39.05 -4.91 -8.50
N GLY A 500 40.15 -4.23 -8.14
CA GLY A 500 41.44 -4.26 -8.80
C GLY A 500 41.59 -3.29 -9.97
N SER A 501 40.60 -2.43 -10.23
CA SER A 501 40.75 -1.31 -11.17
C SER A 501 41.64 -0.21 -10.58
N GLU A 502 42.29 0.58 -11.43
CA GLU A 502 43.26 1.61 -11.00
C GLU A 502 42.94 2.95 -11.66
N GLU A 503 42.99 4.03 -10.88
CA GLU A 503 42.86 5.41 -11.32
C GLU A 503 44.10 6.21 -10.91
N ILE A 504 44.49 7.18 -11.75
CA ILE A 504 45.69 7.99 -11.51
C ILE A 504 45.32 9.48 -11.51
N GLN A 505 45.70 10.18 -10.45
CA GLN A 505 45.49 11.63 -10.27
C GLN A 505 46.80 12.33 -9.92
N GLN A 506 46.90 13.64 -10.20
CA GLN A 506 48.05 14.45 -9.78
C GLN A 506 47.85 15.01 -8.36
N SER A 507 48.93 15.46 -7.73
CA SER A 507 48.86 16.15 -6.44
C SER A 507 47.87 17.33 -6.46
N GLY A 508 46.90 17.31 -5.54
CA GLY A 508 45.84 18.31 -5.41
C GLY A 508 44.53 17.97 -6.14
N GLU A 509 44.49 16.89 -6.91
CA GLU A 509 43.26 16.33 -7.51
C GLU A 509 42.68 15.23 -6.59
N SER A 510 41.36 15.03 -6.66
CA SER A 510 40.61 14.11 -5.80
C SER A 510 40.27 12.79 -6.50
N PHE A 511 40.09 11.73 -5.71
CA PHE A 511 39.56 10.44 -6.13
C PHE A 511 38.15 10.25 -5.58
N THR A 512 37.23 9.74 -6.39
CA THR A 512 35.86 9.43 -5.96
C THR A 512 35.80 8.00 -5.40
N ILE A 513 35.49 7.88 -4.11
CA ILE A 513 35.33 6.60 -3.40
C ILE A 513 33.84 6.25 -3.31
N LEU A 514 33.44 5.04 -3.73
CA LEU A 514 32.03 4.62 -3.85
C LEU A 514 31.74 3.26 -3.19
N ASP A 515 32.70 2.34 -3.28
CA ASP A 515 32.54 0.95 -2.85
C ASP A 515 33.20 0.71 -1.48
N GLU A 516 32.63 -0.21 -0.70
CA GLU A 516 33.28 -0.68 0.53
C GLU A 516 34.50 -1.56 0.20
N GLY A 517 35.46 -1.59 1.13
CA GLY A 517 36.61 -2.49 1.07
C GLY A 517 37.95 -1.78 1.22
N THR A 518 39.00 -2.53 0.87
CA THR A 518 40.37 -2.07 1.00
C THR A 518 40.84 -1.44 -0.31
N TYR A 519 41.20 -0.16 -0.25
CA TYR A 519 41.82 0.58 -1.34
C TYR A 519 43.33 0.66 -1.11
N THR A 520 44.12 0.60 -2.18
CA THR A 520 45.57 0.82 -2.10
C THR A 520 45.95 2.08 -2.88
N LEU A 521 46.59 3.01 -2.20
CA LEU A 521 47.05 4.28 -2.78
C LEU A 521 48.57 4.22 -2.94
N VAL A 522 49.08 4.51 -4.13
CA VAL A 522 50.51 4.55 -4.44
C VAL A 522 50.90 5.96 -4.86
N GLY A 523 51.81 6.60 -4.12
CA GLY A 523 52.42 7.86 -4.54
C GLY A 523 53.74 7.61 -5.27
N ARG A 524 53.97 8.25 -6.42
CA ARG A 524 55.23 8.17 -7.17
C ARG A 524 55.59 9.49 -7.87
N ILE A 525 56.85 9.63 -8.27
CA ILE A 525 57.30 10.78 -9.09
C ILE A 525 57.46 10.32 -10.55
N PRO A 526 56.70 10.86 -11.51
CA PRO A 526 56.77 10.45 -12.91
C PRO A 526 58.18 10.61 -13.49
N GLY A 527 58.77 9.50 -13.95
CA GLY A 527 60.05 9.49 -14.67
C GLY A 527 61.31 9.66 -13.81
N GLN A 528 61.21 9.58 -12.48
CA GLN A 528 62.38 9.56 -11.58
C GLN A 528 62.55 8.18 -10.93
N SER A 529 63.77 7.62 -10.99
CA SER A 529 64.12 6.34 -10.37
C SER A 529 65.00 6.50 -9.13
N VAL A 530 65.17 7.73 -8.63
CA VAL A 530 66.08 8.04 -7.49
C VAL A 530 65.31 8.11 -6.17
N ILE A 531 64.00 8.36 -6.23
CA ILE A 531 63.08 8.35 -5.10
C ILE A 531 61.95 7.38 -5.46
N CYS A 532 61.84 6.29 -4.72
CA CYS A 532 60.93 5.21 -5.04
C CYS A 532 59.50 5.44 -4.51
N PRO A 533 58.49 4.80 -5.12
CA PRO A 533 57.08 4.92 -4.72
C PRO A 533 56.80 4.43 -3.29
N VAL A 534 55.66 4.85 -2.73
CA VAL A 534 55.13 4.37 -1.44
C VAL A 534 53.66 4.00 -1.57
N THR A 535 53.31 2.81 -1.10
CA THR A 535 51.93 2.30 -1.03
C THR A 535 51.33 2.46 0.38
N ARG A 536 50.05 2.83 0.46
CA ARG A 536 49.23 2.91 1.68
C ARG A 536 47.90 2.19 1.46
N GLU A 537 47.33 1.63 2.53
CA GLU A 537 46.00 1.01 2.51
C GLU A 537 44.98 1.89 3.22
N ILE A 538 43.77 1.96 2.67
CA ILE A 538 42.62 2.69 3.22
C ILE A 538 41.46 1.71 3.35
N GLN A 539 40.89 1.60 4.55
CA GLN A 539 39.68 0.82 4.78
C GLN A 539 38.45 1.71 4.65
N VAL A 540 37.51 1.32 3.79
CA VAL A 540 36.26 2.05 3.57
C VAL A 540 35.10 1.18 4.01
N GLU A 541 34.32 1.65 4.98
CA GLU A 541 33.07 1.04 5.39
C GLU A 541 31.89 1.82 4.81
N LYS A 542 30.94 1.10 4.22
CA LYS A 542 29.72 1.70 3.67
C LYS A 542 28.61 1.67 4.70
N VAL A 543 28.03 2.84 4.99
CA VAL A 543 26.87 2.99 5.87
C VAL A 543 25.62 3.04 5.00
N GLU A 544 24.66 2.19 5.32
CA GLU A 544 23.39 2.18 4.59
C GLU A 544 22.56 3.44 4.90
N PRO A 545 21.88 4.02 3.90
CA PRO A 545 20.93 5.10 4.09
C PRO A 545 19.91 4.82 5.20
N VAL A 546 19.55 5.86 5.95
CA VAL A 546 18.46 5.76 6.93
C VAL A 546 17.14 5.59 6.17
N THR A 547 16.39 4.54 6.48
CA THR A 547 14.99 4.44 6.03
C THR A 547 14.12 5.18 7.02
N PHE A 548 13.32 6.13 6.54
CA PHE A 548 12.45 6.94 7.36
C PHE A 548 11.14 7.27 6.65
N GLU A 549 10.12 7.63 7.41
CA GLU A 549 8.88 8.23 6.89
C GLU A 549 8.27 9.20 7.90
N PRO A 550 7.68 10.32 7.47
CA PRO A 550 6.94 11.21 8.35
C PRO A 550 5.56 10.60 8.67
N VAL A 551 5.25 10.41 9.95
CA VAL A 551 3.99 9.84 10.43
C VAL A 551 3.27 10.84 11.32
N LEU A 552 1.99 11.12 11.03
CA LEU A 552 1.14 11.88 11.95
C LEU A 552 0.82 11.01 13.18
N ILE A 553 1.31 11.41 14.35
CA ILE A 553 1.14 10.66 15.60
C ILE A 553 0.15 11.31 16.57
N SER A 554 -0.08 12.61 16.43
CA SER A 554 -1.00 13.36 17.29
C SER A 554 -1.70 14.47 16.52
N GLU A 555 -2.99 14.65 16.77
CA GLU A 555 -3.78 15.82 16.33
C GLU A 555 -4.77 16.20 17.44
N ASP A 556 -4.73 17.46 17.89
CA ASP A 556 -5.64 17.98 18.91
C ASP A 556 -6.87 18.70 18.32
N CYS A 557 -7.79 19.11 19.20
CA CYS A 557 -9.06 19.73 18.83
C CYS A 557 -8.96 21.16 18.29
N PHE A 558 -7.76 21.72 18.35
CA PHE A 558 -7.44 23.06 17.89
C PHE A 558 -6.59 23.03 16.61
N GLY A 559 -6.33 21.83 16.07
CA GLY A 559 -5.66 21.63 14.79
C GLY A 559 -4.16 21.51 14.90
N ASN A 560 -3.61 21.49 16.12
CA ASN A 560 -2.19 21.29 16.31
C ASN A 560 -1.90 19.81 16.00
N ARG A 561 -0.88 19.58 15.18
CA ARG A 561 -0.47 18.26 14.73
C ARG A 561 0.97 18.01 15.13
N THR A 562 1.29 16.77 15.44
CA THR A 562 2.67 16.33 15.66
C THR A 562 2.99 15.21 14.70
N PHE A 563 3.99 15.45 13.86
CA PHE A 563 4.58 14.45 12.99
C PHE A 563 5.83 13.88 13.66
N GLU A 564 6.01 12.57 13.58
CA GLU A 564 7.21 11.85 13.98
C GLU A 564 7.97 11.39 12.73
N ALA A 565 9.29 11.58 12.72
CA ALA A 565 10.18 10.88 11.80
C ALA A 565 10.31 9.43 12.28
N ASN A 566 9.52 8.53 11.72
CA ASN A 566 9.58 7.11 12.03
C ASN A 566 10.82 6.51 11.36
N ILE A 567 11.84 6.22 12.16
CA ILE A 567 13.11 5.57 11.74
C ILE A 567 13.14 4.06 11.99
N PHE A 568 11.95 3.43 12.08
CA PHE A 568 11.75 1.98 12.18
C PHE A 568 12.55 1.28 13.30
N GLY A 569 12.71 1.95 14.44
CA GLY A 569 13.37 1.42 15.64
C GLY A 569 14.89 1.60 15.68
N ARG A 570 15.47 2.42 14.80
CA ARG A 570 16.84 2.94 14.93
C ARG A 570 16.93 3.91 16.11
N ASP A 571 18.11 4.02 16.71
CA ASP A 571 18.38 4.94 17.80
C ASP A 571 18.43 6.39 17.28
N PRO A 572 17.57 7.32 17.77
CA PRO A 572 17.55 8.71 17.37
C PRO A 572 18.89 9.44 17.57
N ALA A 573 19.75 8.99 18.49
CA ALA A 573 21.07 9.60 18.73
C ALA A 573 22.11 9.29 17.62
N THR A 574 21.78 8.39 16.70
CA THR A 574 22.69 7.98 15.60
C THR A 574 22.36 8.64 14.26
N VAL A 575 21.38 9.54 14.24
CA VAL A 575 20.87 10.21 13.05
C VAL A 575 20.52 11.67 13.33
N ASP A 576 20.66 12.51 12.31
CA ASP A 576 20.27 13.92 12.32
C ASP A 576 18.99 14.10 11.50
N PHE A 577 18.04 14.88 12.02
CA PHE A 577 16.74 15.14 11.38
C PHE A 577 16.70 16.56 10.80
N PHE A 578 16.10 16.72 9.62
CA PHE A 578 15.91 18.02 8.99
C PHE A 578 14.50 18.11 8.41
N TRP A 579 13.68 19.01 8.94
CA TRP A 579 12.34 19.29 8.44
C TRP A 579 12.34 20.59 7.65
N PHE A 580 11.84 20.56 6.43
CA PHE A 580 11.73 21.72 5.56
C PHE A 580 10.26 22.04 5.28
N ASP A 581 9.93 23.32 5.18
CA ASP A 581 8.62 23.79 4.73
C ASP A 581 8.50 23.86 3.19
N GLU A 582 7.40 24.43 2.69
CA GLU A 582 7.13 24.56 1.25
C GLU A 582 8.13 25.51 0.54
N ASN A 583 8.79 26.42 1.28
CA ASN A 583 9.77 27.37 0.75
C ASN A 583 11.22 26.84 0.80
N GLU A 584 11.42 25.60 1.25
CA GLU A 584 12.72 24.98 1.53
C GLU A 584 13.45 25.60 2.74
N ASP A 585 12.73 26.29 3.63
CA ASP A 585 13.27 26.79 4.89
C ASP A 585 13.29 25.68 5.95
N LEU A 586 14.40 25.58 6.70
CA LEU A 586 14.56 24.60 7.79
C LEU A 586 13.69 25.02 8.99
N VAL A 587 12.71 24.20 9.34
CA VAL A 587 11.70 24.48 10.38
C VAL A 587 11.81 23.59 11.63
N GLY A 588 12.67 22.56 11.60
CA GLY A 588 12.91 21.70 12.76
C GLY A 588 14.07 20.75 12.56
N THR A 589 14.74 20.38 13.65
CA THR A 589 15.89 19.46 13.69
C THR A 589 15.73 18.27 14.63
N GLY A 590 14.56 18.13 15.26
CA GLY A 590 14.25 17.01 16.15
C GLY A 590 13.54 15.86 15.45
N GLN A 591 13.35 14.73 16.15
CA GLN A 591 12.57 13.60 15.63
C GLN A 591 11.08 13.97 15.41
N PHE A 592 10.57 15.00 16.08
CA PHE A 592 9.19 15.44 15.98
C PHE A 592 9.08 16.84 15.36
N LEU A 593 8.00 17.08 14.62
CA LEU A 593 7.65 18.37 14.03
C LEU A 593 6.21 18.75 14.38
N ASN A 594 5.99 20.00 14.82
CA ASN A 594 4.65 20.58 14.98
C ASN A 594 4.41 21.67 13.91
N PRO A 595 3.88 21.36 12.73
CA PRO A 595 3.76 22.33 11.65
C PRO A 595 2.83 23.49 12.03
N VAL A 596 3.28 24.71 11.73
CA VAL A 596 2.55 25.97 12.01
C VAL A 596 1.72 26.46 10.82
N SER A 597 1.94 25.86 9.65
CA SER A 597 1.24 26.21 8.42
C SER A 597 0.83 24.95 7.66
N THR A 598 -0.05 25.13 6.70
CA THR A 598 -0.51 24.06 5.82
C THR A 598 0.24 24.15 4.49
N GLY A 599 0.63 23.02 3.92
CA GLY A 599 1.37 22.96 2.67
C GLY A 599 2.18 21.67 2.55
N THR A 600 3.07 21.64 1.56
CA THR A 600 4.00 20.51 1.38
C THR A 600 5.24 20.73 2.23
N TYR A 601 5.48 19.82 3.17
CA TYR A 601 6.71 19.77 3.96
C TYR A 601 7.62 18.65 3.42
N ARG A 602 8.91 18.69 3.75
CA ARG A 602 9.86 17.61 3.44
C ARG A 602 10.62 17.20 4.70
N LEU A 603 10.85 15.90 4.86
CA LEU A 603 11.70 15.34 5.91
C LEU A 603 12.96 14.77 5.26
N ASP A 604 14.12 15.10 5.78
CA ASP A 604 15.39 14.42 5.51
C ASP A 604 16.00 13.89 6.81
N VAL A 605 16.61 12.71 6.74
CA VAL A 605 17.27 12.06 7.89
C VAL A 605 18.60 11.48 7.44
N GLN A 606 19.67 11.92 8.10
CA GLN A 606 21.05 11.61 7.75
C GLN A 606 21.76 10.86 8.90
N PRO A 607 22.73 9.96 8.66
CA PRO A 607 23.49 9.34 9.74
C PRO A 607 24.50 10.33 10.35
N SER A 608 24.56 10.44 11.69
CA SER A 608 25.40 11.45 12.36
C SER A 608 26.92 11.18 12.27
N ASN A 609 27.32 9.94 11.99
CA ASN A 609 28.73 9.51 11.94
C ASN A 609 29.23 9.14 10.53
N SER A 610 28.60 9.67 9.47
CA SER A 610 29.05 9.47 8.10
C SER A 610 28.92 10.74 7.28
N THR A 611 29.53 10.76 6.10
CA THR A 611 29.18 11.75 5.07
C THR A 611 27.69 11.64 4.71
N ALA A 612 27.05 12.76 4.38
CA ALA A 612 25.64 12.79 4.00
C ALA A 612 25.33 11.81 2.86
N CYS A 613 24.22 11.09 2.99
CA CYS A 613 23.66 10.24 1.95
C CYS A 613 22.89 11.11 0.94
N SER A 614 22.89 10.73 -0.34
CA SER A 614 22.12 11.40 -1.41
C SER A 614 20.63 11.05 -1.38
N ASN A 615 20.06 10.94 -0.19
CA ASN A 615 18.64 10.62 -0.01
C ASN A 615 17.80 11.84 -0.43
N ASP A 616 16.79 11.61 -1.26
CA ASP A 616 15.81 12.66 -1.54
C ASP A 616 14.94 12.87 -0.30
N PRO A 617 14.78 14.13 0.18
CA PRO A 617 13.85 14.42 1.27
C PRO A 617 12.44 13.96 0.91
N ILE A 618 11.76 13.26 1.84
CA ILE A 618 10.42 12.71 1.62
C ILE A 618 9.38 13.83 1.79
N PRO A 619 8.63 14.19 0.74
CA PRO A 619 7.57 15.17 0.85
C PRO A 619 6.32 14.59 1.51
N PHE A 620 5.65 15.38 2.33
CA PHE A 620 4.35 15.07 2.92
C PHE A 620 3.45 16.31 3.00
N GLU A 621 2.14 16.09 3.04
CA GLU A 621 1.14 17.16 2.98
C GLU A 621 0.53 17.42 4.36
N VAL A 622 0.66 18.66 4.83
CA VAL A 622 -0.05 19.16 6.01
C VAL A 622 -1.29 19.91 5.52
N ARG A 623 -2.46 19.26 5.58
CA ARG A 623 -3.73 19.87 5.15
C ARG A 623 -4.31 20.81 6.20
N GLU A 624 -5.12 21.76 5.79
CA GLU A 624 -5.87 22.60 6.74
C GLU A 624 -6.79 21.74 7.64
N PRO A 625 -6.70 21.86 8.98
CA PRO A 625 -7.55 21.10 9.88
C PRO A 625 -8.98 21.64 9.86
N VAL A 626 -9.97 20.74 9.79
CA VAL A 626 -11.38 21.12 9.92
C VAL A 626 -11.70 21.23 11.42
N LEU A 627 -11.67 22.46 11.93
CA LEU A 627 -11.86 22.76 13.36
C LEU A 627 -13.30 23.09 13.73
N SER A 628 -14.10 23.44 12.75
CA SER A 628 -15.53 23.68 12.91
C SER A 628 -16.28 23.22 11.68
N VAL A 629 -17.48 22.69 11.90
CA VAL A 629 -18.44 22.42 10.83
C VAL A 629 -19.67 23.29 11.06
N ASP A 630 -20.21 23.85 9.99
CA ASP A 630 -21.50 24.50 10.09
C ASP A 630 -22.55 23.40 10.26
N ILE A 631 -23.30 23.48 11.36
CA ILE A 631 -24.34 22.52 11.70
C ILE A 631 -25.68 23.16 11.40
N SER A 632 -26.40 22.59 10.45
CA SER A 632 -27.81 22.90 10.24
C SER A 632 -28.67 21.77 10.77
N LEU A 633 -29.41 22.08 11.83
CA LEU A 633 -30.49 21.23 12.29
C LEU A 633 -31.77 21.61 11.55
N THR A 634 -32.28 20.67 10.76
CA THR A 634 -33.63 20.78 10.23
C THR A 634 -34.56 19.93 11.09
N THR A 635 -35.68 20.52 11.50
CA THR A 635 -36.66 19.81 12.32
C THR A 635 -38.01 19.79 11.64
N THR A 636 -38.67 18.64 11.75
CA THR A 636 -40.12 18.60 11.59
C THR A 636 -40.77 19.12 12.87
N LYS A 637 -41.95 19.73 12.76
CA LYS A 637 -42.65 20.27 13.94
C LYS A 637 -43.02 19.17 14.92
N LEU A 638 -42.87 19.46 16.23
CA LEU A 638 -43.33 18.58 17.29
C LEU A 638 -44.80 18.87 17.61
N CYS A 639 -45.62 17.84 17.50
CA CYS A 639 -47.06 17.97 17.58
C CYS A 639 -47.68 16.96 18.52
N GLU A 640 -48.79 17.36 19.16
CA GLU A 640 -49.48 16.57 20.20
C GLU A 640 -49.89 15.18 19.71
N PHE A 641 -50.32 15.10 18.45
CA PHE A 641 -50.60 13.87 17.74
C PHE A 641 -49.88 13.97 16.39
N GLY A 642 -48.90 13.11 16.13
CA GLY A 642 -48.16 13.11 14.87
C GLY A 642 -47.02 12.08 14.83
N PRO A 643 -46.29 11.91 13.70
CA PRO A 643 -45.05 11.16 13.74
C PRO A 643 -44.11 11.86 14.71
N GLU A 644 -43.15 11.11 15.22
CA GLU A 644 -42.12 11.69 16.08
C GLU A 644 -41.46 12.84 15.33
N ALA A 645 -41.17 13.94 16.02
CA ALA A 645 -40.41 15.02 15.42
C ALA A 645 -39.05 14.46 14.99
N ILE A 646 -38.76 14.58 13.70
CA ILE A 646 -37.47 14.22 13.12
C ILE A 646 -36.57 15.43 13.27
N VAL A 647 -35.45 15.24 13.94
CA VAL A 647 -34.36 16.21 13.95
C VAL A 647 -33.25 15.62 13.08
N ASN A 648 -33.03 16.24 11.92
CA ASN A 648 -31.99 15.84 10.99
C ASN A 648 -30.80 16.79 11.09
N LEU A 649 -29.62 16.21 11.25
CA LEU A 649 -28.34 16.87 11.30
C LEU A 649 -27.72 16.86 9.89
N GLU A 650 -27.45 18.06 9.37
CA GLU A 650 -26.60 18.24 8.19
C GLU A 650 -25.36 19.06 8.58
N THR A 651 -24.19 18.68 8.06
CA THR A 651 -22.92 19.37 8.31
C THR A 651 -22.19 19.65 6.99
N THR A 652 -21.37 20.70 6.95
CA THR A 652 -20.59 21.08 5.76
C THR A 652 -19.47 20.09 5.40
N PHE A 653 -18.95 19.35 6.37
CA PHE A 653 -17.90 18.32 6.21
C PHE A 653 -18.30 17.02 6.92
N PRO A 654 -19.24 16.24 6.35
CA PRO A 654 -19.77 15.04 7.01
C PRO A 654 -18.70 13.95 7.21
N ASP A 655 -17.70 13.88 6.33
CA ASP A 655 -16.61 12.90 6.42
C ASP A 655 -15.65 13.15 7.60
N GLU A 656 -15.65 14.37 8.17
CA GLU A 656 -14.82 14.72 9.34
C GLU A 656 -15.53 14.47 10.68
N VAL A 657 -16.85 14.21 10.66
CA VAL A 657 -17.64 13.91 11.86
C VAL A 657 -17.59 12.41 12.14
N THR A 658 -16.90 12.02 13.22
CA THR A 658 -16.78 10.61 13.60
C THR A 658 -17.77 10.20 14.67
N ASN A 659 -18.18 11.14 15.52
CA ASN A 659 -19.07 10.89 16.66
C ASN A 659 -20.15 11.95 16.78
N ILE A 660 -21.35 11.54 17.17
CA ILE A 660 -22.49 12.46 17.33
C ILE A 660 -23.13 12.18 18.68
N ARG A 661 -23.31 13.22 19.49
CA ARG A 661 -23.98 13.09 20.80
C ARG A 661 -25.20 13.99 20.86
N TRP A 662 -26.30 13.41 21.32
CA TRP A 662 -27.56 14.10 21.49
C TRP A 662 -27.88 14.26 22.97
N ARG A 663 -28.32 15.46 23.35
CA ARG A 663 -28.86 15.73 24.68
C ARG A 663 -30.06 16.65 24.61
N ARG A 664 -30.86 16.66 25.68
CA ARG A 664 -32.09 17.45 25.75
C ARG A 664 -32.17 18.23 27.05
N PHE A 665 -32.51 19.50 26.95
CA PHE A 665 -32.85 20.34 28.10
C PHE A 665 -34.34 20.19 28.42
N ASN A 666 -34.65 19.82 29.67
CA ASN A 666 -36.04 19.74 30.12
C ASN A 666 -36.62 21.14 30.45
N GLU A 667 -37.92 21.25 30.74
CA GLU A 667 -38.58 22.53 31.06
C GLU A 667 -38.02 23.26 32.28
N ALA A 668 -37.27 22.56 33.15
CA ALA A 668 -36.57 23.13 34.30
C ALA A 668 -35.12 23.54 33.98
N GLY A 669 -34.66 23.31 32.74
CA GLY A 669 -33.29 23.58 32.28
C GLY A 669 -32.27 22.50 32.64
N GLU A 670 -32.70 21.34 33.15
CA GLU A 670 -31.79 20.23 33.46
C GLU A 670 -31.45 19.42 32.20
N ILE A 671 -30.18 19.04 32.08
CA ILE A 671 -29.64 18.28 30.95
C ILE A 671 -29.99 16.79 31.10
N VAL A 672 -30.57 16.20 30.06
CA VAL A 672 -30.82 14.77 29.91
C VAL A 672 -30.01 14.26 28.72
N GLU A 673 -28.95 13.50 28.99
CA GLU A 673 -28.16 12.81 27.97
C GLU A 673 -29.00 11.74 27.25
N LEU A 674 -28.89 11.64 25.91
CA LEU A 674 -29.63 10.70 25.08
C LEU A 674 -28.71 9.69 24.37
N PRO A 675 -27.98 8.84 25.12
CA PRO A 675 -26.96 7.94 24.56
C PRO A 675 -27.52 6.93 23.54
N GLN A 676 -28.82 6.65 23.57
CA GLN A 676 -29.49 5.79 22.58
C GLN A 676 -29.48 6.34 21.15
N PHE A 677 -29.17 7.63 20.99
CA PHE A 677 -29.11 8.31 19.69
C PHE A 677 -27.68 8.65 19.25
N ASN A 678 -26.66 8.18 19.98
CA ASN A 678 -25.28 8.44 19.62
C ASN A 678 -24.98 7.95 18.20
N ASP A 679 -24.18 8.74 17.48
CA ASP A 679 -23.71 8.49 16.12
C ASP A 679 -24.82 8.40 15.05
N LEU A 680 -26.03 8.89 15.36
CA LEU A 680 -27.12 9.04 14.40
C LEU A 680 -27.20 10.47 13.88
N ASN A 681 -27.23 10.61 12.54
CA ASN A 681 -27.51 11.87 11.85
C ASN A 681 -29.00 12.27 11.94
N GLU A 682 -29.89 11.30 12.18
CA GLU A 682 -31.32 11.54 12.30
C GLU A 682 -31.83 10.96 13.62
N ILE A 683 -32.56 11.77 14.40
CA ILE A 683 -33.23 11.31 15.61
C ILE A 683 -34.74 11.57 15.53
N GLN A 684 -35.50 10.68 16.17
CA GLN A 684 -36.95 10.74 16.23
C GLN A 684 -37.39 10.87 17.69
N THR A 685 -38.24 11.86 18.00
CA THR A 685 -38.67 12.11 19.38
C THR A 685 -40.08 12.68 19.52
N ARG A 686 -40.78 12.29 20.60
CA ARG A 686 -42.15 12.77 20.92
C ARG A 686 -42.21 13.74 22.09
N VAL A 687 -41.06 14.13 22.63
CA VAL A 687 -41.01 14.92 23.86
C VAL A 687 -40.53 16.33 23.53
N GLY A 688 -41.27 17.34 23.97
CA GLY A 688 -40.89 18.74 23.78
C GLY A 688 -39.65 19.13 24.58
N GLY A 689 -38.96 20.16 24.13
CA GLY A 689 -37.76 20.68 24.78
C GLY A 689 -36.71 21.17 23.79
N THR A 690 -35.63 21.71 24.31
CA THR A 690 -34.47 22.08 23.51
C THR A 690 -33.62 20.84 23.27
N TYR A 691 -33.49 20.42 22.03
CA TYR A 691 -32.56 19.36 21.64
C TYR A 691 -31.27 20.00 21.20
N GLU A 692 -30.16 19.45 21.67
CA GLU A 692 -28.83 19.88 21.27
C GLU A 692 -28.12 18.67 20.69
N VAL A 693 -27.55 18.86 19.52
CA VAL A 693 -26.57 17.94 18.94
C VAL A 693 -25.20 18.58 19.09
N ALA A 694 -24.25 17.77 19.54
CA ALA A 694 -22.85 18.09 19.45
C ALA A 694 -22.20 17.03 18.55
N VAL A 695 -21.46 17.48 17.54
CA VAL A 695 -20.75 16.62 16.61
C VAL A 695 -19.27 16.69 16.93
N PHE A 696 -18.62 15.54 16.93
CA PHE A 696 -17.26 15.37 17.37
C PHE A 696 -16.43 14.66 16.31
N ARG A 697 -15.13 14.94 16.33
CA ARG A 697 -14.09 14.25 15.56
C ARG A 697 -13.16 13.52 16.53
N PHE A 698 -12.86 12.28 16.22
CA PHE A 698 -11.95 11.43 16.97
C PHE A 698 -11.28 10.46 16.02
N ILE A 699 -9.96 10.59 15.89
CA ILE A 699 -9.15 9.71 15.05
C ILE A 699 -8.51 8.66 15.95
N PRO A 700 -8.91 7.38 15.88
CA PRO A 700 -8.36 6.36 16.75
C PRO A 700 -6.84 6.23 16.60
N GLY A 701 -6.11 6.42 17.69
CA GLY A 701 -4.63 6.32 17.72
C GLY A 701 -3.87 7.60 17.40
N ILE A 702 -4.56 8.68 17.01
CA ILE A 702 -3.98 10.01 16.73
C ILE A 702 -4.60 11.08 17.64
N SER A 703 -5.93 11.07 17.80
CA SER A 703 -6.61 12.01 18.70
C SER A 703 -6.57 11.52 20.15
N VAL A 704 -6.18 12.40 21.08
CA VAL A 704 -6.17 12.12 22.52
C VAL A 704 -7.58 12.18 23.11
N GLU A 705 -8.42 13.06 22.59
CA GLU A 705 -9.79 13.29 23.04
C GLU A 705 -10.75 13.53 21.86
N GLU A 706 -12.07 13.45 22.13
CA GLU A 706 -13.10 13.73 21.13
C GLU A 706 -13.27 15.26 20.97
N CYS A 707 -13.03 15.75 19.76
CA CYS A 707 -13.01 17.17 19.46
C CYS A 707 -14.36 17.64 18.97
N GLU A 708 -15.02 18.51 19.73
CA GLU A 708 -16.30 19.09 19.31
C GLU A 708 -16.10 20.03 18.10
N LEU A 709 -16.54 19.59 16.92
CA LEU A 709 -16.51 20.40 15.70
C LEU A 709 -17.66 21.41 15.65
N GLY A 710 -18.68 21.21 16.47
CA GLY A 710 -19.72 22.20 16.67
C GLY A 710 -20.89 21.64 17.45
N ARG A 711 -21.75 22.57 17.87
CA ARG A 711 -23.04 22.25 18.44
C ARG A 711 -24.12 23.12 17.83
N ALA A 712 -25.31 22.54 17.72
CA ALA A 712 -26.50 23.27 17.37
C ALA A 712 -27.63 22.86 18.30
N THR A 713 -28.37 23.86 18.75
CA THR A 713 -29.60 23.66 19.49
C THR A 713 -30.78 23.90 18.58
N VAL A 714 -31.81 23.08 18.70
CA VAL A 714 -33.11 23.35 18.12
C VAL A 714 -34.19 23.22 19.19
N GLN A 715 -35.02 24.26 19.29
CA GLN A 715 -36.17 24.24 20.18
C GLN A 715 -37.31 23.49 19.51
N LEU A 716 -37.70 22.37 20.09
CA LEU A 716 -38.94 21.68 19.75
C LEU A 716 -40.04 22.17 20.69
N ASP A 717 -40.64 23.30 20.32
CA ASP A 717 -41.85 23.79 20.96
C ASP A 717 -43.06 23.02 20.42
N LEU A 718 -43.93 22.62 21.35
CA LEU A 718 -45.23 22.07 20.99
C LEU A 718 -46.04 23.20 20.33
N THR A 719 -46.09 23.20 19.00
CA THR A 719 -46.73 24.27 18.24
C THR A 719 -48.26 24.09 18.37
N PRO A 720 -49.00 25.07 18.93
CA PRO A 720 -50.46 24.96 19.06
C PRO A 720 -51.21 25.24 17.76
N ASP A 721 -50.52 25.77 16.74
CA ASP A 721 -51.09 26.02 15.41
C ASP A 721 -51.24 24.69 14.69
N LYS A 722 -52.41 24.09 14.86
CA LYS A 722 -52.76 22.81 14.23
C LYS A 722 -53.44 23.03 12.88
N VAL A 723 -53.41 22.00 12.04
CA VAL A 723 -54.11 22.00 10.75
C VAL A 723 -55.60 22.18 11.01
N ALA A 724 -56.19 23.14 10.32
CA ALA A 724 -57.58 23.51 10.49
C ALA A 724 -58.42 22.62 9.55
N PHE A 725 -59.06 21.63 10.14
CA PHE A 725 -60.09 20.85 9.45
C PHE A 725 -61.31 20.70 10.35
N ASP A 726 -62.51 20.73 9.78
CA ASP A 726 -63.76 20.54 10.50
C ASP A 726 -64.39 19.19 10.15
N ILE A 727 -64.83 18.50 11.20
CA ILE A 727 -65.65 17.29 11.13
C ILE A 727 -66.82 17.42 12.12
N PRO A 728 -67.98 16.80 11.86
CA PRO A 728 -69.09 16.77 12.80
C PRO A 728 -68.68 16.10 14.12
N SER A 729 -69.21 16.56 15.26
CA SER A 729 -68.95 15.93 16.56
C SER A 729 -69.73 14.62 16.77
N GLU A 730 -70.88 14.49 16.12
CA GLU A 730 -71.73 13.28 16.13
C GLU A 730 -72.30 13.05 14.72
N LEU A 731 -72.35 11.79 14.28
CA LEU A 731 -72.86 11.41 12.96
C LEU A 731 -73.60 10.07 13.04
N THR A 732 -74.79 9.99 12.46
CA THR A 732 -75.56 8.74 12.33
C THR A 732 -75.50 8.25 10.89
N ILE A 733 -74.83 7.12 10.67
CA ILE A 733 -74.53 6.54 9.36
C ILE A 733 -75.27 5.21 9.17
N CYS A 734 -75.41 4.72 7.94
CA CYS A 734 -76.16 3.50 7.67
C CYS A 734 -75.27 2.26 7.44
N GLU A 735 -74.37 2.32 6.48
CA GLU A 735 -73.42 1.23 6.28
C GLU A 735 -72.02 1.76 6.35
N ARG A 736 -71.83 2.78 5.54
CA ARG A 736 -70.60 3.47 5.38
C ARG A 736 -70.95 4.92 5.04
N PHE A 737 -70.19 5.86 5.54
CA PHE A 737 -70.34 7.26 5.17
C PHE A 737 -68.98 7.77 4.76
N GLU A 738 -68.91 8.23 3.53
CA GLU A 738 -67.75 8.92 2.99
C GLU A 738 -67.67 10.33 3.56
N LEU A 739 -66.94 10.47 4.67
CA LEU A 739 -66.62 11.78 5.23
C LEU A 739 -65.35 12.29 4.55
N THR A 740 -65.48 13.39 3.81
CA THR A 740 -64.33 14.23 3.45
C THR A 740 -64.23 15.31 4.52
N PRO A 741 -63.14 15.34 5.31
CA PRO A 741 -62.92 16.41 6.28
C PRO A 741 -62.86 17.76 5.56
N ASP A 742 -63.62 18.75 6.04
CA ASP A 742 -63.64 20.08 5.41
C ASP A 742 -62.41 20.86 5.86
N THR A 743 -61.53 21.16 4.92
CA THR A 743 -60.33 21.94 5.17
C THR A 743 -60.02 22.78 3.94
N ASN A 744 -59.42 23.95 4.16
CA ASN A 744 -58.87 24.79 3.10
C ASN A 744 -57.35 24.61 2.95
N GLN A 745 -56.79 23.58 3.57
CA GLN A 745 -55.37 23.20 3.56
C GLN A 745 -55.21 21.83 2.89
N GLU A 746 -54.08 21.57 2.26
CA GLU A 746 -53.79 20.27 1.63
C GLU A 746 -53.25 19.30 2.69
N LEU A 747 -54.10 18.42 3.21
CA LEU A 747 -53.88 17.55 4.38
C LEU A 747 -54.02 16.04 4.08
N ASP A 748 -53.21 15.19 4.73
CA ASP A 748 -53.36 13.72 4.83
C ASP A 748 -53.99 13.34 6.17
N PHE A 749 -55.07 12.56 6.17
CA PHE A 749 -55.77 12.11 7.37
C PHE A 749 -55.51 10.62 7.63
N PHE A 750 -55.16 10.31 8.88
CA PHE A 750 -55.10 8.95 9.43
C PHE A 750 -56.28 8.77 10.37
N ILE A 751 -57.21 7.91 9.97
CA ILE A 751 -58.45 7.66 10.68
C ILE A 751 -58.34 6.32 11.38
N THR A 752 -58.40 6.36 12.71
CA THR A 752 -58.50 5.16 13.54
C THR A 752 -59.97 4.84 13.75
N SER A 753 -60.40 3.66 13.29
CA SER A 753 -61.75 3.17 13.51
C SER A 753 -61.97 2.67 14.95
N PRO A 754 -63.21 2.53 15.41
CA PRO A 754 -63.55 1.97 16.73
C PRO A 754 -62.99 0.56 16.99
N SER A 755 -62.76 -0.23 15.94
CA SER A 755 -62.13 -1.55 16.03
C SER A 755 -60.59 -1.50 16.14
N GLY A 756 -59.99 -0.32 15.98
CA GLY A 756 -58.54 -0.09 16.04
C GLY A 756 -57.80 -0.18 14.70
N SER A 757 -58.50 -0.35 13.58
CA SER A 757 -57.87 -0.29 12.24
C SER A 757 -57.63 1.15 11.80
N ILE A 758 -56.48 1.41 11.19
CA ILE A 758 -56.07 2.75 10.74
C ILE A 758 -56.19 2.80 9.21
N SER A 759 -56.79 3.86 8.67
CA SER A 759 -56.90 4.14 7.23
C SER A 759 -56.37 5.52 6.92
N GLU A 760 -55.70 5.69 5.78
CA GLU A 760 -55.05 6.95 5.36
C GLU A 760 -55.77 7.49 4.11
N ILE A 761 -56.09 8.79 4.10
CA ILE A 761 -56.70 9.50 2.96
C ILE A 761 -56.05 10.88 2.80
N SER A 762 -56.15 11.47 1.63
CA SER A 762 -55.64 12.81 1.31
C SER A 762 -56.75 13.87 1.22
N THR A 763 -56.40 15.16 1.09
CA THR A 763 -57.41 16.24 1.07
C THR A 763 -58.27 16.20 -0.18
N GLY A 764 -59.58 16.35 0.03
CA GLY A 764 -60.58 16.15 -1.02
C GLY A 764 -60.93 14.67 -1.26
N GLU A 765 -60.18 13.73 -0.67
CA GLU A 765 -60.55 12.32 -0.61
C GLU A 765 -61.48 12.06 0.57
N SER A 766 -62.36 11.09 0.41
CA SER A 766 -63.32 10.67 1.41
C SER A 766 -62.83 9.42 2.14
N ILE A 767 -63.05 9.37 3.47
CA ILE A 767 -62.88 8.14 4.24
C ILE A 767 -64.23 7.53 4.55
N VAL A 768 -64.26 6.21 4.48
CA VAL A 768 -65.42 5.39 4.72
C VAL A 768 -65.54 5.09 6.23
N LEU A 769 -66.48 5.75 6.90
CA LEU A 769 -66.84 5.44 8.28
C LEU A 769 -67.94 4.38 8.29
N ASP A 770 -67.70 3.17 8.80
CA ASP A 770 -68.56 1.99 8.65
C ASP A 770 -68.87 1.21 9.95
N GLN A 771 -68.29 1.61 11.08
CA GLN A 771 -68.40 0.98 12.39
C GLN A 771 -69.11 1.90 13.38
N THR A 772 -69.68 1.32 14.44
CA THR A 772 -70.27 2.10 15.52
C THR A 772 -69.22 2.37 16.59
N GLY A 773 -69.05 3.62 16.99
CA GLY A 773 -68.13 4.01 18.05
C GLY A 773 -67.42 5.33 17.73
N VAL A 774 -66.37 5.62 18.49
CA VAL A 774 -65.57 6.83 18.29
C VAL A 774 -64.54 6.56 17.20
N TYR A 775 -64.66 7.28 16.09
CA TYR A 775 -63.58 7.39 15.11
C TYR A 775 -62.69 8.55 15.50
N THR A 776 -61.38 8.31 15.44
CA THR A 776 -60.37 9.31 15.76
C THR A 776 -59.69 9.71 14.46
N PHE A 777 -59.88 10.96 14.03
CA PHE A 777 -59.24 11.52 12.84
C PHE A 777 -58.00 12.27 13.27
N LEU A 778 -56.85 11.87 12.73
CA LEU A 778 -55.59 12.56 12.91
C LEU A 778 -55.13 13.12 11.55
N ALA A 779 -55.18 14.43 11.37
CA ALA A 779 -54.90 15.09 10.09
C ALA A 779 -53.51 15.73 10.08
N PHE A 780 -52.70 15.50 9.05
CA PHE A 780 -51.37 16.03 8.76
C PHE A 780 -51.44 16.94 7.54
N ASP A 781 -50.51 17.85 7.34
CA ASP A 781 -50.39 18.57 6.06
C ASP A 781 -49.58 17.72 5.05
N GLN A 782 -50.01 17.68 3.80
CA GLN A 782 -49.34 16.99 2.69
C GLN A 782 -48.05 17.68 2.26
N ASN A 783 -48.02 19.02 2.37
CA ASN A 783 -46.88 19.81 1.97
C ASN A 783 -45.88 19.85 3.12
N SER A 784 -45.06 18.81 3.22
CA SER A 784 -43.96 18.76 4.17
C SER A 784 -42.72 19.50 3.61
N PRO A 785 -42.10 20.43 4.37
CA PRO A 785 -42.45 20.85 5.73
C PRO A 785 -43.53 21.96 5.78
N THR A 786 -44.58 21.77 6.61
CA THR A 786 -45.68 22.73 6.83
C THR A 786 -45.52 23.54 8.13
N PRO A 787 -46.08 24.77 8.22
CA PRO A 787 -46.21 25.47 9.49
C PRO A 787 -47.29 24.91 10.45
N PHE A 788 -48.08 23.89 10.10
CA PHE A 788 -49.19 23.43 10.94
C PHE A 788 -48.97 22.03 11.54
N CYS A 789 -49.29 21.86 12.81
CA CYS A 789 -49.25 20.57 13.50
C CYS A 789 -50.46 19.70 13.18
N PRO A 790 -50.37 18.36 13.22
CA PRO A 790 -51.52 17.53 13.00
C PRO A 790 -52.56 17.73 14.11
N GLU A 791 -53.82 17.80 13.72
CA GLU A 791 -54.95 17.97 14.64
C GLU A 791 -55.66 16.63 14.82
N GLN A 792 -56.06 16.32 16.05
CA GLN A 792 -56.89 15.15 16.34
C GLN A 792 -58.31 15.61 16.68
N LYS A 793 -59.29 15.16 15.90
CA LYS A 793 -60.71 15.34 16.21
C LYS A 793 -61.40 13.99 16.30
N GLU A 794 -62.28 13.84 17.28
CA GLU A 794 -63.08 12.64 17.46
C GLU A 794 -64.50 12.88 16.96
N ILE A 795 -65.07 11.87 16.29
CA ILE A 795 -66.46 11.83 15.88
C ILE A 795 -67.13 10.59 16.45
N LEU A 796 -68.23 10.79 17.17
CA LEU A 796 -69.06 9.69 17.66
C LEU A 796 -70.00 9.23 16.54
N VAL A 797 -69.75 8.05 16.00
CA VAL A 797 -70.51 7.47 14.89
C VAL A 797 -71.51 6.43 15.42
N SER A 798 -72.78 6.64 15.12
CA SER A 798 -73.89 5.71 15.44
C SER A 798 -74.44 5.08 14.16
N ARG A 799 -74.61 3.76 14.12
CA ARG A 799 -75.00 3.04 12.90
C ARG A 799 -76.47 2.59 12.91
N VAL A 800 -77.25 3.00 11.90
CA VAL A 800 -78.53 2.38 11.50
C VAL A 800 -78.26 1.32 10.43
N GLN A 801 -79.13 0.37 10.10
CA GLN A 801 -78.83 -0.64 9.08
C GLN A 801 -79.48 -0.28 7.73
N PRO A 802 -78.90 -0.67 6.57
CA PRO A 802 -79.55 -0.46 5.29
C PRO A 802 -80.86 -1.20 5.19
N VAL A 803 -81.81 -0.61 4.49
CA VAL A 803 -83.05 -1.30 4.14
C VAL A 803 -82.67 -2.45 3.20
N VAL A 804 -83.10 -3.65 3.53
CA VAL A 804 -82.98 -4.84 2.68
C VAL A 804 -84.27 -4.95 1.90
N TYR A 805 -84.16 -4.75 0.59
CA TYR A 805 -85.28 -4.73 -0.33
C TYR A 805 -84.88 -5.39 -1.66
N GLU A 806 -85.86 -5.85 -2.42
CA GLU A 806 -85.63 -6.36 -3.78
C GLU A 806 -86.84 -6.06 -4.70
N PRO A 807 -86.60 -5.71 -5.98
CA PRO A 807 -87.64 -5.66 -6.99
C PRO A 807 -87.95 -7.08 -7.48
N VAL A 808 -89.14 -7.57 -7.18
CA VAL A 808 -89.58 -8.92 -7.56
C VAL A 808 -90.51 -8.84 -8.77
N LEU A 809 -90.18 -9.58 -9.84
CA LEU A 809 -91.05 -9.81 -10.99
C LEU A 809 -92.23 -10.70 -10.56
N VAL A 810 -93.44 -10.21 -10.78
CA VAL A 810 -94.67 -10.88 -10.38
C VAL A 810 -95.23 -11.73 -11.53
N GLU A 811 -95.20 -11.25 -12.79
CA GLU A 811 -95.77 -11.95 -13.96
C GLU A 811 -95.23 -11.38 -15.30
N GLU A 812 -95.08 -12.26 -16.33
CA GLU A 812 -94.68 -11.94 -17.73
C GLU A 812 -95.69 -12.52 -18.75
N PHE A 813 -95.85 -11.86 -19.89
CA PHE A 813 -96.85 -12.20 -20.90
C PHE A 813 -96.24 -12.43 -22.29
N CYS A 814 -96.79 -13.33 -23.12
CA CYS A 814 -96.33 -13.59 -24.51
C CYS A 814 -96.42 -12.37 -25.46
N ASP A 815 -96.98 -11.24 -24.98
CA ASP A 815 -97.02 -9.95 -25.68
C ASP A 815 -95.86 -9.01 -25.30
N GLY A 816 -95.02 -9.39 -24.33
CA GLY A 816 -93.78 -8.69 -23.97
C GLY A 816 -93.85 -7.70 -22.80
N SER A 817 -94.89 -7.69 -21.96
CA SER A 817 -95.01 -6.80 -20.79
C SER A 817 -94.78 -7.50 -19.42
N SER A 818 -94.39 -6.73 -18.37
CA SER A 818 -93.94 -7.27 -17.06
C SER A 818 -94.36 -6.41 -15.82
N LEU A 819 -94.72 -7.03 -14.69
CA LEU A 819 -95.17 -6.36 -13.44
C LEU A 819 -94.18 -6.58 -12.27
N TYR A 820 -93.83 -5.53 -11.51
CA TYR A 820 -92.83 -5.58 -10.43
C TYR A 820 -93.32 -5.00 -9.08
N SER A 821 -92.81 -5.54 -7.95
CA SER A 821 -93.10 -5.13 -6.56
C SER A 821 -91.83 -5.01 -5.72
N ALA A 822 -91.76 -4.03 -4.82
CA ALA A 822 -90.69 -3.86 -3.84
C ALA A 822 -91.02 -4.63 -2.55
N GLU A 823 -90.28 -5.69 -2.26
CA GLU A 823 -90.41 -6.47 -1.01
C GLU A 823 -89.39 -5.97 0.03
N LEU A 824 -89.82 -5.77 1.27
CA LEU A 824 -88.98 -5.28 2.38
C LEU A 824 -88.79 -6.36 3.44
N GLN A 825 -87.56 -6.56 3.94
CA GLN A 825 -87.24 -7.62 4.90
C GLN A 825 -87.03 -7.13 6.34
N ASN A 826 -86.39 -5.97 6.55
CA ASN A 826 -85.91 -5.52 7.86
C ASN A 826 -86.47 -4.17 8.33
N TYR A 827 -87.25 -3.49 7.50
CA TYR A 827 -87.96 -2.24 7.83
C TYR A 827 -89.44 -2.36 7.49
N SER A 828 -90.28 -1.58 8.20
CA SER A 828 -91.67 -1.39 7.82
C SER A 828 -91.78 -0.32 6.71
N SER A 829 -92.81 -0.38 5.88
CA SER A 829 -92.99 0.57 4.76
C SER A 829 -93.23 2.03 5.19
N GLU A 830 -93.47 2.29 6.49
CA GLU A 830 -93.66 3.63 7.06
C GLU A 830 -92.33 4.29 7.52
N ASP A 831 -91.27 3.49 7.70
CA ASP A 831 -89.96 3.93 8.19
C ASP A 831 -88.94 4.13 7.05
N VAL A 832 -89.39 4.02 5.80
CA VAL A 832 -88.54 4.03 4.59
C VAL A 832 -89.19 4.81 3.44
N VAL A 833 -88.39 5.19 2.44
CA VAL A 833 -88.85 5.91 1.25
C VAL A 833 -88.40 5.19 -0.02
N PHE A 834 -89.33 4.90 -0.94
CA PHE A 834 -89.09 4.19 -2.21
C PHE A 834 -88.87 5.15 -3.39
N PHE A 835 -88.00 4.77 -4.32
CA PHE A 835 -87.75 5.49 -5.56
C PHE A 835 -87.57 4.51 -6.73
N TRP A 836 -88.58 4.41 -7.59
CA TRP A 836 -88.48 3.69 -8.86
C TRP A 836 -88.06 4.64 -9.97
N ARG A 837 -87.07 4.25 -10.78
CA ARG A 837 -86.55 5.09 -11.87
C ARG A 837 -86.38 4.31 -13.17
N ASP A 838 -86.47 5.02 -14.29
CA ASP A 838 -86.07 4.49 -15.60
C ASP A 838 -84.55 4.58 -15.81
N ASN A 839 -84.06 4.03 -16.92
CA ASN A 839 -82.64 4.07 -17.32
C ASN A 839 -82.04 5.49 -17.44
N THR A 840 -82.88 6.52 -17.55
CA THR A 840 -82.42 7.92 -17.61
C THR A 840 -82.42 8.62 -16.25
N GLY A 841 -82.73 7.87 -15.19
CA GLY A 841 -82.77 8.36 -13.80
C GLY A 841 -84.06 9.10 -13.44
N ASN A 842 -85.03 9.18 -14.36
CA ASN A 842 -86.30 9.84 -14.09
C ASN A 842 -87.13 9.00 -13.11
N LEU A 843 -87.69 9.66 -12.12
CA LEU A 843 -88.55 9.03 -11.12
C LEU A 843 -89.90 8.62 -11.75
N LEU A 844 -90.17 7.31 -11.79
CA LEU A 844 -91.41 6.72 -12.28
C LEU A 844 -92.47 6.61 -11.18
N GLY A 845 -92.05 6.42 -9.93
CA GLY A 845 -92.95 6.30 -8.78
C GLY A 845 -92.24 6.15 -7.44
N GLN A 846 -92.97 6.37 -6.34
CA GLN A 846 -92.50 6.24 -4.95
C GLN A 846 -93.39 5.30 -4.11
N ALA A 847 -94.30 4.59 -4.77
CA ALA A 847 -95.12 3.55 -4.14
C ALA A 847 -94.38 2.21 -4.15
N GLN A 848 -94.90 1.21 -3.43
CA GLN A 848 -94.28 -0.11 -3.32
C GLN A 848 -94.34 -0.95 -4.63
N THR A 849 -95.20 -0.65 -5.62
CA THR A 849 -95.35 -1.45 -6.86
C THR A 849 -95.27 -0.63 -8.16
N LEU A 850 -94.88 -1.28 -9.28
CA LEU A 850 -94.70 -0.65 -10.61
C LEU A 850 -94.94 -1.63 -11.80
N THR A 851 -95.58 -1.18 -12.89
CA THR A 851 -95.78 -1.96 -14.15
C THR A 851 -94.95 -1.41 -15.30
N ILE A 852 -94.32 -2.29 -16.10
CA ILE A 852 -93.38 -1.93 -17.16
C ILE A 852 -93.80 -2.56 -18.50
N THR A 853 -93.73 -1.76 -19.57
CA THR A 853 -94.16 -2.15 -20.93
C THR A 853 -93.08 -2.00 -21.99
N ASN A 854 -91.97 -1.33 -21.66
CA ASN A 854 -90.84 -1.18 -22.57
C ASN A 854 -89.64 -1.89 -21.95
N PRO A 855 -88.96 -2.78 -22.71
CA PRO A 855 -87.72 -3.38 -22.24
C PRO A 855 -86.65 -2.31 -22.05
N GLY A 856 -85.74 -2.58 -21.12
CA GLY A 856 -84.70 -1.65 -20.70
C GLY A 856 -84.41 -1.75 -19.22
N SER A 857 -83.43 -0.98 -18.77
CA SER A 857 -82.96 -0.99 -17.40
C SER A 857 -83.83 -0.06 -16.54
N TYR A 858 -84.25 -0.54 -15.39
CA TYR A 858 -84.98 0.21 -14.37
C TYR A 858 -84.26 0.04 -13.06
N SER A 859 -84.50 0.93 -12.11
CA SER A 859 -83.90 0.81 -10.79
C SER A 859 -84.88 1.08 -9.69
N LEU A 860 -84.82 0.27 -8.64
CA LEU A 860 -85.52 0.48 -7.37
C LEU A 860 -84.51 0.89 -6.31
N GLU A 861 -84.77 1.97 -5.59
CA GLU A 861 -83.98 2.38 -4.42
C GLU A 861 -84.91 2.56 -3.22
N VAL A 862 -84.51 2.08 -2.03
CA VAL A 862 -85.30 2.24 -0.80
C VAL A 862 -84.43 2.67 0.38
N GLN A 863 -84.66 3.88 0.90
CA GLN A 863 -83.80 4.51 1.92
C GLN A 863 -84.49 4.59 3.31
N PRO A 864 -83.77 4.44 4.44
CA PRO A 864 -84.34 4.65 5.78
C PRO A 864 -84.65 6.13 6.03
N ALA A 865 -85.75 6.41 6.72
CA ALA A 865 -86.17 7.79 7.00
C ALA A 865 -85.34 8.44 8.13
N GLY A 866 -84.79 9.64 7.87
CA GLY A 866 -84.14 10.47 8.90
C GLY A 866 -82.66 10.20 9.18
N SER A 867 -82.01 9.29 8.44
CA SER A 867 -80.55 9.12 8.40
C SER A 867 -79.94 9.78 7.16
N THR A 868 -78.61 9.85 7.08
CA THR A 868 -77.94 10.03 5.79
C THR A 868 -78.30 8.84 4.88
N PRO A 869 -78.47 9.05 3.55
CA PRO A 869 -78.78 7.98 2.63
C PRO A 869 -77.73 6.87 2.76
N CYS A 870 -78.17 5.63 2.88
CA CYS A 870 -77.29 4.50 2.79
C CYS A 870 -76.71 4.47 1.38
N GLU A 871 -75.42 4.17 1.21
CA GLU A 871 -74.81 3.87 -0.10
C GLU A 871 -75.25 2.49 -0.60
N ILE A 872 -76.56 2.29 -0.64
CA ILE A 872 -77.20 1.19 -1.32
C ILE A 872 -77.31 1.60 -2.78
N SER A 873 -76.65 0.85 -3.65
CA SER A 873 -76.90 1.03 -5.07
C SER A 873 -78.38 0.74 -5.31
N PRO A 874 -79.10 1.62 -6.03
CA PRO A 874 -80.41 1.27 -6.55
C PRO A 874 -80.29 -0.11 -7.20
N ILE A 875 -81.15 -1.04 -6.81
CA ILE A 875 -81.17 -2.36 -7.43
C ILE A 875 -81.69 -2.14 -8.84
N ALA A 876 -80.75 -2.06 -9.76
CA ALA A 876 -81.03 -2.07 -11.17
C ALA A 876 -81.55 -3.46 -11.52
N PHE A 877 -82.69 -3.49 -12.20
CA PHE A 877 -83.24 -4.69 -12.78
C PHE A 877 -83.57 -4.40 -14.22
N GLU A 878 -83.20 -5.33 -15.09
CA GLU A 878 -83.45 -5.19 -16.51
C GLU A 878 -84.73 -5.93 -16.86
N VAL A 879 -85.57 -5.26 -17.63
CA VAL A 879 -86.65 -5.92 -18.35
C VAL A 879 -86.08 -6.27 -19.72
N ALA A 880 -85.74 -7.55 -19.92
CA ALA A 880 -85.10 -8.03 -21.14
C ALA A 880 -86.01 -7.85 -22.36
N GLU A 881 -85.42 -7.63 -23.54
CA GLU A 881 -86.18 -7.70 -24.79
C GLU A 881 -86.67 -9.14 -25.01
N PRO A 882 -87.97 -9.37 -25.27
CA PRO A 882 -88.49 -10.71 -25.45
C PRO A 882 -88.04 -11.31 -26.78
N VAL A 883 -87.47 -12.53 -26.77
CA VAL A 883 -87.06 -13.25 -27.98
C VAL A 883 -88.24 -13.99 -28.59
N LEU A 884 -88.59 -13.64 -29.82
CA LEU A 884 -89.76 -14.17 -30.52
C LEU A 884 -89.43 -15.13 -31.69
N SER A 885 -88.17 -15.21 -32.15
CA SER A 885 -87.72 -16.11 -33.24
C SER A 885 -86.20 -16.32 -33.28
N VAL A 886 -85.70 -17.45 -33.81
CA VAL A 886 -84.26 -17.78 -33.97
C VAL A 886 -83.94 -18.48 -35.31
N ASP A 887 -82.73 -18.28 -35.84
CA ASP A 887 -82.25 -18.88 -37.10
C ASP A 887 -81.66 -20.29 -36.87
N VAL A 888 -82.08 -21.28 -37.67
CA VAL A 888 -81.65 -22.68 -37.56
C VAL A 888 -81.01 -23.14 -38.88
N SER A 889 -79.88 -23.87 -38.81
CA SER A 889 -79.14 -24.43 -39.95
C SER A 889 -78.62 -25.85 -39.65
N LEU A 890 -78.26 -26.63 -40.67
CA LEU A 890 -77.79 -28.03 -40.54
C LEU A 890 -76.49 -28.27 -41.33
N THR A 891 -75.55 -29.05 -40.79
CA THR A 891 -74.26 -29.42 -41.43
C THR A 891 -73.93 -30.91 -41.27
N SER A 892 -73.11 -31.50 -42.15
CA SER A 892 -72.73 -32.92 -42.08
C SER A 892 -71.30 -33.25 -42.52
N GLU A 893 -70.68 -34.27 -41.91
CA GLU A 893 -69.38 -34.83 -42.31
C GLU A 893 -69.45 -35.70 -43.58
N PRO A 894 -68.34 -35.82 -44.35
CA PRO A 894 -68.29 -36.69 -45.52
C PRO A 894 -68.35 -38.15 -45.10
N PHE A 895 -69.25 -38.90 -45.73
CA PHE A 895 -69.43 -40.31 -45.42
C PHE A 895 -68.42 -41.17 -46.20
N CYS A 896 -67.19 -41.31 -45.68
CA CYS A 896 -66.09 -42.05 -46.32
C CYS A 896 -66.41 -43.55 -46.48
N PRO A 897 -65.83 -44.26 -47.49
CA PRO A 897 -66.23 -45.62 -47.83
C PRO A 897 -66.12 -46.61 -46.66
N ASP A 898 -65.06 -46.50 -45.85
CA ASP A 898 -64.80 -47.36 -44.69
C ASP A 898 -65.60 -46.95 -43.42
N ALA A 899 -66.36 -45.85 -43.46
CA ALA A 899 -67.14 -45.36 -42.33
C ALA A 899 -68.55 -46.01 -42.26
N SER A 900 -69.17 -46.09 -41.08
CA SER A 900 -70.48 -46.75 -40.87
C SER A 900 -71.69 -45.79 -40.85
N SER A 901 -71.50 -44.51 -40.56
CA SER A 901 -72.50 -43.43 -40.61
C SER A 901 -71.84 -42.08 -40.87
N ALA A 902 -72.63 -41.04 -41.17
CA ALA A 902 -72.19 -39.64 -41.18
C ALA A 902 -72.81 -38.86 -40.00
N LEU A 903 -72.08 -37.93 -39.41
CA LEU A 903 -72.59 -37.06 -38.35
C LEU A 903 -73.33 -35.87 -38.97
N VAL A 904 -74.53 -35.56 -38.46
CA VAL A 904 -75.33 -34.38 -38.84
C VAL A 904 -75.57 -33.53 -37.61
N THR A 905 -75.26 -32.25 -37.69
CA THR A 905 -75.30 -31.31 -36.58
C THR A 905 -76.26 -30.16 -36.89
N VAL A 906 -77.13 -29.82 -35.94
CA VAL A 906 -77.92 -28.58 -35.98
C VAL A 906 -77.13 -27.43 -35.39
N GLN A 907 -77.17 -26.30 -36.08
CA GLN A 907 -76.53 -25.05 -35.72
C GLN A 907 -77.60 -23.96 -35.62
N SER A 908 -77.77 -23.42 -34.43
CA SER A 908 -78.68 -22.32 -34.09
C SER A 908 -78.09 -21.59 -32.90
N ASP A 909 -78.63 -20.41 -32.55
CA ASP A 909 -78.40 -19.84 -31.23
C ASP A 909 -79.20 -20.64 -30.18
N PHE A 910 -78.52 -21.57 -29.51
CA PHE A 910 -79.14 -22.45 -28.52
C PHE A 910 -79.33 -21.82 -27.15
N GLU A 911 -78.89 -20.58 -26.91
CA GLU A 911 -79.08 -19.94 -25.60
C GLU A 911 -80.56 -19.69 -25.30
N GLN A 912 -81.35 -19.40 -26.34
CA GLN A 912 -82.78 -19.08 -26.23
C GLN A 912 -83.68 -20.30 -26.48
N ILE A 913 -83.08 -21.46 -26.79
CA ILE A 913 -83.78 -22.68 -27.16
C ILE A 913 -83.71 -23.68 -26.02
N THR A 914 -84.87 -24.14 -25.58
CA THR A 914 -85.03 -25.09 -24.50
C THR A 914 -85.36 -26.48 -25.01
N THR A 915 -86.01 -26.57 -26.17
CA THR A 915 -86.42 -27.84 -26.78
C THR A 915 -86.09 -27.88 -28.27
N ILE A 916 -85.44 -28.96 -28.73
CA ILE A 916 -85.17 -29.30 -30.14
C ILE A 916 -85.92 -30.59 -30.50
N GLU A 917 -86.69 -30.58 -31.57
CA GLU A 917 -87.37 -31.77 -32.08
C GLU A 917 -86.84 -32.16 -33.45
N TRP A 918 -86.44 -33.42 -33.62
CA TRP A 918 -85.98 -33.96 -34.90
C TRP A 918 -87.06 -34.76 -35.63
N TRP A 919 -87.05 -34.64 -36.95
CA TRP A 919 -87.97 -35.30 -37.87
C TRP A 919 -87.20 -35.91 -39.03
N PHE A 920 -87.60 -37.09 -39.47
CA PHE A 920 -87.01 -37.77 -40.62
C PHE A 920 -88.07 -38.00 -41.71
N THR A 921 -87.64 -37.77 -42.95
CA THR A 921 -88.41 -38.00 -44.17
C THR A 921 -87.67 -39.03 -45.04
N ASP A 922 -88.32 -40.16 -45.29
CA ASP A 922 -87.79 -41.18 -46.22
C ASP A 922 -87.88 -40.71 -47.69
N PRO A 923 -87.16 -41.35 -48.64
CA PRO A 923 -87.23 -40.98 -50.05
C PRO A 923 -88.63 -41.11 -50.69
N ASP A 924 -89.56 -41.82 -50.05
CA ASP A 924 -90.95 -41.98 -50.48
C ASP A 924 -91.88 -40.87 -49.91
N GLY A 925 -91.35 -39.99 -49.07
CA GLY A 925 -92.01 -38.79 -48.54
C GLY A 925 -92.75 -38.98 -47.21
N ASN A 926 -92.59 -40.10 -46.50
CA ASN A 926 -93.24 -40.31 -45.22
C ASN A 926 -92.45 -39.65 -44.09
N GLN A 927 -93.09 -38.72 -43.38
CA GLN A 927 -92.47 -37.98 -42.27
C GLN A 927 -92.82 -38.60 -40.90
N ARG A 928 -91.82 -38.72 -40.03
CA ARG A 928 -92.01 -39.11 -38.62
C ARG A 928 -91.09 -38.33 -37.69
N GLN A 929 -91.58 -38.02 -36.49
CA GLN A 929 -90.74 -37.45 -35.43
C GLN A 929 -89.83 -38.53 -34.85
N LEU A 930 -88.58 -38.18 -34.64
CA LEU A 930 -87.58 -39.00 -33.97
C LEU A 930 -87.55 -38.62 -32.49
N ASN A 931 -88.58 -39.05 -31.75
CA ASN A 931 -88.75 -38.66 -30.34
C ASN A 931 -87.55 -39.04 -29.45
N ASP A 932 -86.86 -40.15 -29.79
CA ASP A 932 -85.68 -40.61 -29.06
C ASP A 932 -84.47 -39.67 -29.22
N LEU A 933 -84.51 -38.75 -30.18
CA LEU A 933 -83.45 -37.78 -30.46
C LEU A 933 -83.84 -36.34 -30.06
N THR A 934 -84.89 -36.18 -29.26
CA THR A 934 -85.31 -34.86 -28.77
C THR A 934 -84.18 -34.21 -27.96
N ASN A 935 -83.92 -32.94 -28.20
CA ASN A 935 -82.84 -32.12 -27.63
C ASN A 935 -81.42 -32.49 -28.02
N GLU A 936 -81.22 -33.51 -28.86
CA GLU A 936 -79.90 -33.82 -29.39
C GLU A 936 -79.48 -32.76 -30.41
N ARG A 937 -78.25 -32.26 -30.29
CA ARG A 937 -77.71 -31.27 -31.24
C ARG A 937 -77.03 -31.91 -32.44
N GLU A 938 -76.58 -33.16 -32.28
CA GLU A 938 -75.92 -33.92 -33.33
C GLU A 938 -76.52 -35.33 -33.38
N ILE A 939 -76.71 -35.84 -34.59
CA ILE A 939 -77.28 -37.15 -34.84
C ILE A 939 -76.42 -37.93 -35.84
N SER A 940 -76.28 -39.24 -35.64
CA SER A 940 -75.60 -40.10 -36.61
C SER A 940 -76.58 -40.56 -37.68
N ALA A 941 -76.48 -39.97 -38.88
CA ALA A 941 -77.23 -40.37 -40.05
C ALA A 941 -76.62 -41.66 -40.65
N SER A 942 -77.31 -42.77 -40.43
CA SER A 942 -76.96 -44.08 -40.99
C SER A 942 -77.84 -44.50 -42.17
N LEU A 943 -78.95 -43.77 -42.39
CA LEU A 943 -79.85 -43.96 -43.52
C LEU A 943 -79.74 -42.77 -44.47
N GLU A 944 -79.73 -43.06 -45.77
CA GLU A 944 -79.78 -42.04 -46.80
C GLU A 944 -81.22 -41.49 -46.88
N GLY A 945 -81.39 -40.18 -46.65
CA GLY A 945 -82.70 -39.51 -46.57
C GLY A 945 -82.58 -38.08 -46.02
N SER A 946 -83.73 -37.40 -45.80
CA SER A 946 -83.74 -36.00 -45.31
C SER A 946 -84.12 -35.90 -43.84
N TYR A 947 -83.44 -35.01 -43.10
CA TYR A 947 -83.61 -34.80 -41.66
C TYR A 947 -83.93 -33.32 -41.35
N GLU A 948 -84.98 -33.03 -40.56
CA GLU A 948 -85.46 -31.69 -40.17
C GLU A 948 -85.38 -31.48 -38.64
N ALA A 949 -84.96 -30.30 -38.18
CA ALA A 949 -84.92 -29.88 -36.77
C ALA A 949 -85.88 -28.69 -36.49
N ARG A 950 -86.56 -28.65 -35.33
CA ARG A 950 -87.47 -27.56 -34.88
C ARG A 950 -87.17 -27.13 -33.43
N VAL A 951 -87.29 -25.84 -33.08
CA VAL A 951 -86.79 -25.29 -31.79
C VAL A 951 -87.75 -24.35 -31.04
N PHE A 952 -87.77 -24.39 -29.69
CA PHE A 952 -88.72 -23.69 -28.79
C PHE A 952 -88.06 -23.05 -27.54
N ASN A 953 -88.71 -22.09 -26.83
CA ASN A 953 -88.23 -21.44 -25.58
C ASN A 953 -88.92 -21.93 -24.28
N ASP A 954 -88.59 -21.33 -23.12
CA ASP A 954 -89.04 -21.74 -21.76
C ASP A 954 -90.53 -21.49 -21.50
N ILE A 955 -91.09 -20.46 -22.12
CA ILE A 955 -92.52 -20.14 -22.09
C ILE A 955 -93.10 -20.68 -23.41
N PRO A 956 -93.30 -22.01 -23.54
CA PRO A 956 -93.26 -22.84 -24.77
C PRO A 956 -93.74 -22.18 -26.08
N CYS A 957 -92.95 -21.24 -26.61
CA CYS A 957 -93.16 -20.56 -27.88
C CYS A 957 -92.23 -21.16 -28.94
N LEU A 958 -92.74 -21.39 -30.16
CA LEU A 958 -91.95 -21.89 -31.29
C LEU A 958 -91.05 -20.79 -31.85
N LEU A 959 -89.74 -21.05 -31.91
CA LEU A 959 -88.73 -20.07 -32.32
C LEU A 959 -88.18 -20.28 -33.76
N GLY A 960 -88.01 -21.52 -34.28
CA GLY A 960 -87.42 -21.79 -35.63
C GLY A 960 -87.43 -23.26 -36.13
N ARG A 961 -87.03 -23.54 -37.42
CA ARG A 961 -86.85 -24.92 -38.02
C ARG A 961 -86.03 -25.00 -39.35
N GLU A 962 -85.38 -26.14 -39.69
CA GLU A 962 -84.55 -26.39 -40.94
C GLU A 962 -84.36 -27.90 -41.37
N GLU A 963 -83.99 -28.25 -42.65
CA GLU A 963 -83.81 -29.63 -43.24
C GLU A 963 -82.48 -29.91 -44.08
N ILE A 964 -81.91 -31.16 -44.08
CA ILE A 964 -80.68 -31.59 -44.85
C ILE A 964 -80.68 -33.06 -45.40
N LEU A 965 -79.89 -33.38 -46.47
CA LEU A 965 -79.76 -34.70 -47.19
C LEU A 965 -78.34 -35.33 -47.15
N ILE A 966 -78.19 -36.68 -47.03
CA ILE A 966 -76.89 -37.42 -46.80
C ILE A 966 -76.60 -38.62 -47.78
N LEU A 967 -75.32 -38.83 -48.25
CA LEU A 967 -74.80 -39.88 -49.22
C LEU A 967 -73.27 -40.29 -49.01
N ARG A 968 -72.72 -41.42 -49.57
CA ARG A 968 -71.35 -42.07 -49.31
C ARG A 968 -70.22 -42.00 -50.42
N SER A 969 -68.87 -41.92 -50.08
CA SER A 969 -67.64 -41.66 -50.95
C SER A 969 -66.71 -42.88 -51.37
N GLN A 970 -65.63 -42.74 -52.22
CA GLN A 970 -64.85 -43.82 -52.95
C GLN A 970 -63.26 -43.69 -53.28
N ASP A 971 -62.31 -43.09 -52.51
CA ASP A 971 -60.83 -42.82 -52.84
C ASP A 971 -59.68 -43.83 -52.37
N GLU A 972 -58.45 -43.89 -52.98
CA GLU A 972 -57.35 -44.91 -52.80
C GLU A 972 -55.78 -44.56 -52.73
N VAL A 973 -55.19 -43.33 -52.72
CA VAL A 973 -53.69 -43.01 -52.93
C VAL A 973 -52.72 -42.93 -51.66
N ARG A 974 -51.36 -43.18 -51.71
CA ARG A 974 -50.34 -43.25 -50.56
C ARG A 974 -48.86 -42.68 -50.80
N PRO A 975 -48.03 -42.26 -49.78
CA PRO A 975 -46.67 -41.59 -49.91
C PRO A 975 -45.40 -42.51 -50.06
N ASP A 976 -44.24 -41.99 -50.57
CA ASP A 976 -43.01 -42.74 -51.00
C ASP A 976 -41.63 -42.23 -50.44
N VAL A 977 -40.81 -43.05 -49.73
CA VAL A 977 -39.47 -42.67 -49.18
C VAL A 977 -38.48 -43.86 -49.09
N ASP A 978 -37.16 -43.63 -49.24
CA ASP A 978 -36.08 -44.64 -49.02
C ASP A 978 -35.77 -44.89 -47.54
N SER A 979 -35.02 -45.96 -47.22
CA SER A 979 -34.77 -46.36 -45.82
C SER A 979 -33.56 -45.74 -45.11
N VAL A 980 -32.43 -45.42 -45.78
CA VAL A 980 -31.19 -44.90 -45.14
C VAL A 980 -30.44 -43.87 -46.01
N TYR A 981 -29.88 -42.79 -45.42
CA TYR A 981 -29.03 -41.79 -46.10
C TYR A 981 -27.69 -41.47 -45.37
N GLN A 982 -26.58 -41.28 -46.12
CA GLN A 982 -25.27 -40.90 -45.56
C GLN A 982 -25.04 -39.38 -45.58
N ILE A 983 -24.49 -38.82 -44.50
CA ILE A 983 -24.31 -37.38 -44.28
C ILE A 983 -22.97 -37.06 -43.58
N CYS A 984 -22.52 -35.81 -43.62
CA CYS A 984 -21.43 -35.30 -42.79
C CYS A 984 -21.87 -34.04 -42.03
N PRO A 985 -22.41 -34.18 -40.81
CA PRO A 985 -22.95 -33.05 -40.05
C PRO A 985 -21.88 -32.00 -39.72
N ARG A 986 -20.64 -32.42 -39.40
CA ARG A 986 -19.54 -31.49 -39.09
C ARG A 986 -19.19 -30.56 -40.26
N LEU A 987 -19.40 -31.02 -41.49
CA LEU A 987 -19.23 -30.21 -42.70
C LEU A 987 -20.60 -29.75 -43.25
N GLU A 988 -21.72 -30.04 -42.61
CA GLU A 988 -23.08 -29.69 -43.08
C GLU A 988 -23.43 -30.23 -44.49
N ILE A 989 -22.93 -31.41 -44.87
CA ILE A 989 -23.17 -32.03 -46.18
C ILE A 989 -24.21 -33.17 -46.06
N ALA A 990 -25.30 -33.16 -46.86
CA ALA A 990 -26.38 -34.17 -46.89
C ALA A 990 -27.28 -34.10 -48.16
N PRO A 991 -28.04 -35.16 -48.54
CA PRO A 991 -29.00 -35.17 -49.67
C PRO A 991 -30.40 -34.59 -49.35
N GLU A 992 -31.21 -34.25 -50.36
CA GLU A 992 -32.60 -33.71 -50.24
C GLU A 992 -33.68 -34.74 -50.69
N ILE A 993 -34.78 -34.92 -49.92
CA ILE A 993 -35.81 -35.99 -50.01
C ILE A 993 -37.21 -35.45 -50.44
N ASN A 994 -38.03 -36.19 -51.22
CA ASN A 994 -39.40 -35.81 -51.70
C ASN A 994 -40.40 -37.02 -51.80
N PRO A 995 -41.60 -37.00 -51.15
CA PRO A 995 -42.46 -38.18 -50.99
C PRO A 995 -43.77 -38.30 -51.80
N GLY A 996 -44.09 -37.39 -52.72
CA GLY A 996 -45.33 -37.45 -53.56
C GLY A 996 -46.25 -36.23 -53.40
N ASN A 997 -47.48 -36.24 -53.98
CA ASN A 997 -48.42 -35.10 -53.98
C ASN A 997 -49.65 -35.31 -53.08
N PHE A 998 -49.76 -34.52 -52.00
CA PHE A 998 -50.82 -34.58 -51.00
C PHE A 998 -51.30 -33.18 -50.63
N ALA A 999 -52.47 -33.07 -50.01
CA ALA A 999 -52.99 -31.79 -49.55
C ALA A 999 -52.12 -31.16 -48.45
N SER A 1000 -51.40 -31.97 -47.66
CA SER A 1000 -50.49 -31.53 -46.59
C SER A 1000 -49.41 -32.58 -46.26
N TYR A 1001 -48.30 -32.14 -45.62
CA TYR A 1001 -47.13 -32.95 -45.22
C TYR A 1001 -46.59 -32.53 -43.86
N GLU A 1002 -46.14 -33.51 -43.07
CA GLU A 1002 -45.52 -33.29 -41.75
C GLU A 1002 -44.36 -34.28 -41.54
N TRP A 1003 -43.13 -33.79 -41.36
CA TRP A 1003 -41.90 -34.56 -41.12
C TRP A 1003 -41.41 -34.45 -39.68
N TYR A 1004 -41.07 -35.57 -39.08
CA TYR A 1004 -40.64 -35.66 -37.69
C TYR A 1004 -39.24 -36.27 -37.57
N PHE A 1005 -38.43 -35.80 -36.62
CA PHE A 1005 -37.19 -36.44 -36.16
C PHE A 1005 -37.35 -36.75 -34.67
N GLU A 1006 -37.19 -38.00 -34.26
CA GLU A 1006 -37.41 -38.44 -32.86
C GLU A 1006 -38.69 -37.84 -32.23
N ASP A 1007 -39.82 -37.99 -32.94
CA ASP A 1007 -41.16 -37.46 -32.58
C ASP A 1007 -41.32 -35.92 -32.55
N GLN A 1008 -40.28 -35.15 -32.93
CA GLN A 1008 -40.40 -33.69 -33.08
C GLN A 1008 -40.59 -33.29 -34.53
N LEU A 1009 -41.62 -32.48 -34.80
CA LEU A 1009 -41.87 -31.94 -36.15
C LEU A 1009 -40.70 -31.05 -36.56
N VAL A 1010 -39.91 -31.52 -37.53
CA VAL A 1010 -38.74 -30.81 -38.06
C VAL A 1010 -39.04 -30.04 -39.32
N SER A 1011 -40.09 -30.42 -40.07
CA SER A 1011 -40.50 -29.71 -41.29
C SER A 1011 -41.94 -30.04 -41.68
N THR A 1012 -42.61 -29.13 -42.38
CA THR A 1012 -43.89 -29.38 -43.09
C THR A 1012 -43.76 -29.12 -44.59
N SER A 1013 -42.52 -28.90 -45.05
CA SER A 1013 -42.25 -28.66 -46.47
C SER A 1013 -42.40 -29.95 -47.26
N PRO A 1014 -42.80 -29.92 -48.54
CA PRO A 1014 -42.90 -31.13 -49.36
C PRO A 1014 -41.54 -31.82 -49.63
N THR A 1015 -40.40 -31.13 -49.43
CA THR A 1015 -39.05 -31.72 -49.48
C THR A 1015 -38.24 -31.44 -48.21
N PHE A 1016 -37.24 -32.27 -47.90
CA PHE A 1016 -36.49 -32.19 -46.64
C PHE A 1016 -35.01 -32.66 -46.76
N LYS A 1017 -34.06 -31.96 -46.12
CA LYS A 1017 -32.62 -32.29 -46.09
C LYS A 1017 -32.15 -32.56 -44.64
N PRO A 1018 -31.87 -33.83 -44.25
CA PRO A 1018 -31.50 -34.17 -42.88
C PRO A 1018 -30.02 -33.90 -42.62
N LEU A 1019 -29.70 -33.04 -41.65
CA LEU A 1019 -28.32 -32.76 -41.19
C LEU A 1019 -28.01 -33.39 -39.83
N GLN A 1020 -28.97 -34.11 -39.25
CA GLN A 1020 -28.85 -34.80 -37.97
C GLN A 1020 -28.86 -36.31 -38.20
N ILE A 1021 -28.10 -37.04 -37.38
CA ILE A 1021 -27.97 -38.50 -37.46
C ILE A 1021 -29.09 -39.14 -36.63
N GLY A 1022 -30.03 -39.86 -37.24
CA GLY A 1022 -31.07 -40.63 -36.54
C GLY A 1022 -32.28 -41.00 -37.44
N ASN A 1023 -33.45 -41.25 -36.83
CA ASN A 1023 -34.69 -41.71 -37.50
C ASN A 1023 -35.73 -40.60 -37.71
N PHE A 1024 -36.47 -40.66 -38.82
CA PHE A 1024 -37.49 -39.68 -39.24
C PHE A 1024 -38.85 -40.32 -39.67
N ASP A 1025 -39.98 -39.64 -39.44
CA ASP A 1025 -41.37 -40.04 -39.82
C ASP A 1025 -42.10 -38.98 -40.69
N LEU A 1026 -43.11 -39.38 -41.47
CA LEU A 1026 -43.90 -38.56 -42.42
C LEU A 1026 -45.42 -38.84 -42.36
N ILE A 1027 -46.28 -37.81 -42.31
CA ILE A 1027 -47.77 -37.90 -42.37
C ILE A 1027 -48.35 -37.02 -43.50
N VAL A 1028 -49.41 -37.48 -44.21
CA VAL A 1028 -50.04 -36.79 -45.37
C VAL A 1028 -51.59 -36.90 -45.44
N THR A 1029 -52.28 -35.93 -46.07
CA THR A 1029 -53.76 -35.88 -46.27
C THR A 1029 -54.19 -35.87 -47.75
N SER A 1030 -55.28 -36.56 -48.12
CA SER A 1030 -55.88 -36.64 -49.47
C SER A 1030 -56.81 -35.47 -49.81
N LEU A 1031 -57.16 -35.31 -51.09
CA LEU A 1031 -58.02 -34.21 -51.57
C LEU A 1031 -59.50 -34.35 -51.19
N GLU A 1032 -59.97 -35.57 -50.87
CA GLU A 1032 -61.35 -35.82 -50.40
C GLU A 1032 -61.46 -35.74 -48.86
N GLY A 1033 -60.36 -35.42 -48.16
CA GLY A 1033 -60.33 -35.21 -46.71
C GLY A 1033 -59.90 -36.42 -45.87
N CYS A 1034 -59.29 -37.46 -46.46
CA CYS A 1034 -58.81 -38.68 -45.77
C CYS A 1034 -57.28 -38.63 -45.46
N THR A 1035 -56.74 -39.32 -44.44
CA THR A 1035 -55.32 -39.17 -43.94
C THR A 1035 -54.45 -40.48 -43.93
N TYR A 1036 -53.10 -40.41 -44.14
CA TYR A 1036 -52.10 -41.53 -44.30
C TYR A 1036 -50.61 -41.23 -43.81
N SER A 1037 -49.65 -42.20 -43.64
CA SER A 1037 -48.24 -42.00 -43.08
C SER A 1037 -47.05 -42.98 -43.50
N ALA A 1038 -45.71 -42.66 -43.29
CA ALA A 1038 -44.41 -43.40 -43.63
C ALA A 1038 -43.07 -42.99 -42.83
N SER A 1039 -41.86 -43.67 -42.93
CA SER A 1039 -40.59 -43.42 -42.09
C SER A 1039 -39.15 -43.78 -42.71
N PHE A 1040 -37.97 -43.20 -42.26
CA PHE A 1040 -36.54 -43.46 -42.71
C PHE A 1040 -35.33 -43.10 -41.72
N GLU A 1041 -34.03 -43.46 -41.96
CA GLU A 1041 -32.81 -43.22 -41.08
C GLU A 1041 -31.56 -42.52 -41.75
N THR A 1042 -30.59 -41.95 -40.99
CA THR A 1042 -29.33 -41.33 -41.51
C THR A 1042 -27.99 -41.62 -40.75
N GLU A 1043 -26.80 -41.68 -41.40
CA GLU A 1043 -25.46 -42.05 -40.84
C GLU A 1043 -24.26 -41.09 -41.18
N GLU A 1044 -23.15 -41.03 -40.40
CA GLU A 1044 -21.99 -40.08 -40.57
C GLU A 1044 -20.75 -40.59 -41.37
N GLU A 1045 -20.21 -39.80 -42.32
CA GLU A 1045 -18.89 -39.98 -42.96
C GLU A 1045 -18.25 -38.62 -43.33
N CYS A 1046 -17.03 -38.31 -42.84
CA CYS A 1046 -16.47 -36.94 -42.84
C CYS A 1046 -14.97 -36.79 -43.20
N GLU A 1047 -14.28 -37.82 -43.68
CA GLU A 1047 -12.86 -37.72 -44.09
C GLU A 1047 -12.66 -37.88 -45.60
N LEU A 1048 -11.82 -37.04 -46.22
CA LEU A 1048 -11.37 -37.25 -47.61
C LEU A 1048 -10.45 -38.48 -47.66
N ARG A 1049 -10.91 -39.54 -48.31
CA ARG A 1049 -10.19 -40.81 -48.44
C ARG A 1049 -9.80 -41.06 -49.89
N VAL A 1050 -8.55 -41.50 -50.08
CA VAL A 1050 -8.02 -41.95 -51.37
C VAL A 1050 -7.31 -43.29 -51.20
N GLN A 1051 -7.51 -44.21 -52.12
CA GLN A 1051 -6.81 -45.49 -52.17
C GLN A 1051 -6.10 -45.67 -53.51
N PHE A 1052 -4.83 -46.12 -53.47
CA PHE A 1052 -3.99 -46.34 -54.64
C PHE A 1052 -2.97 -47.47 -54.38
N PRO A 1053 -2.46 -48.17 -55.42
CA PRO A 1053 -1.53 -49.30 -55.25
C PRO A 1053 -0.11 -48.84 -54.91
N THR A 1054 0.64 -49.64 -54.14
CA THR A 1054 2.01 -49.33 -53.66
C THR A 1054 3.13 -50.03 -54.43
N ALA A 1055 2.80 -50.95 -55.35
CA ALA A 1055 3.76 -51.56 -56.27
C ALA A 1055 3.09 -51.85 -57.62
N ILE A 1056 3.86 -51.75 -58.71
CA ILE A 1056 3.40 -52.11 -60.06
C ILE A 1056 4.45 -52.92 -60.82
N THR A 1057 3.99 -53.70 -61.79
CA THR A 1057 4.84 -54.37 -62.79
C THR A 1057 4.58 -53.71 -64.14
N PRO A 1058 5.57 -52.99 -64.72
CA PRO A 1058 5.32 -52.23 -65.93
C PRO A 1058 4.92 -53.11 -67.11
N GLN A 1059 3.96 -52.61 -67.90
CA GLN A 1059 3.31 -53.28 -69.03
C GLN A 1059 2.48 -54.53 -68.69
N ASP A 1060 2.21 -54.81 -67.42
CA ASP A 1060 1.18 -55.78 -67.03
C ASP A 1060 -0.20 -55.08 -66.94
N ASN A 1061 -1.02 -55.27 -67.97
CA ASN A 1061 -2.36 -54.67 -68.06
C ASN A 1061 -3.32 -55.13 -66.95
N GLN A 1062 -2.99 -56.19 -66.19
CA GLN A 1062 -3.78 -56.62 -65.04
C GLN A 1062 -3.38 -55.93 -63.73
N LYS A 1063 -2.22 -55.26 -63.69
CA LYS A 1063 -1.72 -54.53 -62.52
C LYS A 1063 -1.26 -53.11 -62.86
N PRO A 1064 -2.10 -52.28 -63.50
CA PRO A 1064 -1.79 -50.87 -63.69
C PRO A 1064 -1.95 -50.11 -62.38
N PHE A 1065 -1.49 -48.86 -62.37
CA PHE A 1065 -1.75 -47.92 -61.29
C PHE A 1065 -3.14 -47.27 -61.48
N LEU A 1066 -4.00 -47.24 -60.46
CA LEU A 1066 -5.35 -46.61 -60.46
C LEU A 1066 -5.77 -46.12 -59.06
N ILE A 1067 -6.70 -45.17 -58.98
CA ILE A 1067 -7.10 -44.48 -57.74
C ILE A 1067 -8.62 -44.49 -57.52
N TYR A 1068 -9.11 -44.64 -56.28
CA TYR A 1068 -10.52 -44.46 -55.85
C TYR A 1068 -10.67 -43.44 -54.71
N THR A 1069 -11.80 -42.73 -54.66
CA THR A 1069 -12.14 -41.73 -53.63
C THR A 1069 -13.59 -41.87 -53.13
N ASN A 1070 -13.89 -41.36 -51.92
CA ASN A 1070 -15.26 -41.29 -51.37
C ASN A 1070 -16.01 -40.02 -51.83
N TYR A 1071 -17.31 -39.91 -51.50
CA TYR A 1071 -18.21 -38.85 -51.99
C TYR A 1071 -17.80 -37.42 -51.56
N LEU A 1072 -16.87 -37.32 -50.61
CA LEU A 1072 -16.34 -36.06 -50.11
C LEU A 1072 -15.18 -35.50 -50.96
N VAL A 1073 -14.63 -36.24 -51.92
CA VAL A 1073 -13.53 -35.73 -52.76
C VAL A 1073 -14.08 -35.29 -54.11
N ASP A 1074 -13.94 -33.99 -54.40
CA ASP A 1074 -14.41 -33.40 -55.66
C ASP A 1074 -13.30 -33.39 -56.74
N GLU A 1075 -12.02 -33.17 -56.37
CA GLU A 1075 -10.87 -33.16 -57.29
C GLU A 1075 -9.64 -33.92 -56.74
N LEU A 1076 -8.87 -34.54 -57.65
CA LEU A 1076 -7.64 -35.33 -57.42
C LEU A 1076 -6.53 -34.94 -58.43
N GLU A 1077 -5.28 -34.79 -57.98
CA GLU A 1077 -4.09 -34.61 -58.83
C GLU A 1077 -2.90 -35.46 -58.36
N LEU A 1078 -2.23 -36.20 -59.25
CA LEU A 1078 -1.20 -37.22 -59.00
C LEU A 1078 0.09 -36.93 -59.79
N TRP A 1079 1.25 -37.05 -59.14
CA TRP A 1079 2.60 -36.99 -59.75
C TRP A 1079 3.47 -38.18 -59.32
N ILE A 1080 4.30 -38.72 -60.23
CA ILE A 1080 5.24 -39.84 -59.98
C ILE A 1080 6.64 -39.52 -60.50
N PHE A 1081 7.66 -39.70 -59.66
CA PHE A 1081 9.07 -39.35 -59.92
C PHE A 1081 10.00 -40.57 -59.80
N ASN A 1082 11.08 -40.61 -60.59
CA ASN A 1082 12.12 -41.64 -60.51
C ASN A 1082 13.16 -41.38 -59.39
N GLN A 1083 14.07 -42.32 -59.18
CA GLN A 1083 15.07 -42.28 -58.09
C GLN A 1083 16.07 -41.10 -58.16
N TRP A 1084 16.15 -40.39 -59.28
CA TRP A 1084 16.98 -39.18 -59.41
C TRP A 1084 16.16 -37.88 -59.31
N GLY A 1085 14.86 -37.99 -59.04
CA GLY A 1085 13.94 -36.85 -58.92
C GLY A 1085 13.36 -36.36 -60.26
N GLU A 1086 13.54 -37.09 -61.36
CA GLU A 1086 12.91 -36.74 -62.64
C GLU A 1086 11.43 -37.18 -62.64
N LEU A 1087 10.52 -36.29 -63.04
CA LEU A 1087 9.09 -36.59 -63.20
C LEU A 1087 8.88 -37.54 -64.38
N ILE A 1088 8.17 -38.64 -64.13
CA ILE A 1088 7.88 -39.64 -65.16
C ILE A 1088 6.39 -39.83 -65.47
N PHE A 1089 5.47 -39.46 -64.56
CA PHE A 1089 4.01 -39.50 -64.81
C PHE A 1089 3.24 -38.43 -64.01
N HIS A 1090 2.16 -37.89 -64.59
CA HIS A 1090 1.28 -36.89 -63.96
C HIS A 1090 -0.18 -37.05 -64.46
N CYS A 1091 -1.17 -36.88 -63.56
CA CYS A 1091 -2.61 -36.95 -63.84
C CYS A 1091 -3.42 -35.97 -62.97
N LYS A 1092 -4.46 -35.33 -63.50
CA LYS A 1092 -5.42 -34.50 -62.76
C LYS A 1092 -6.86 -34.83 -63.17
N ASN A 1093 -7.80 -34.97 -62.22
CA ASN A 1093 -9.24 -35.18 -62.48
C ASN A 1093 -10.11 -34.45 -61.43
N ASP A 1094 -11.05 -33.63 -61.90
CA ASP A 1094 -11.98 -32.77 -61.14
C ASP A 1094 -13.46 -33.16 -61.25
N GLN A 1095 -13.76 -34.29 -61.91
CA GLN A 1095 -15.12 -34.84 -62.07
C GLN A 1095 -15.16 -36.25 -61.49
N LEU A 1096 -14.90 -36.36 -60.19
CA LEU A 1096 -14.93 -37.63 -59.48
C LEU A 1096 -16.37 -38.07 -59.23
N ILE A 1097 -16.71 -39.29 -59.64
CA ILE A 1097 -17.93 -39.97 -59.22
C ILE A 1097 -17.54 -40.92 -58.09
N THR A 1098 -18.23 -40.82 -56.96
CA THR A 1098 -18.03 -41.66 -55.79
C THR A 1098 -17.93 -43.14 -56.17
N GLU A 1099 -16.91 -43.84 -55.68
CA GLU A 1099 -16.65 -45.28 -55.91
C GLU A 1099 -16.20 -45.71 -57.34
N GLU A 1100 -15.96 -44.79 -58.28
CA GLU A 1100 -15.34 -45.12 -59.59
C GLU A 1100 -13.80 -44.89 -59.60
N SER A 1101 -13.05 -45.64 -60.45
CA SER A 1101 -11.58 -45.51 -60.54
C SER A 1101 -11.11 -44.45 -61.54
N THR A 1102 -10.00 -43.79 -61.22
CA THR A 1102 -9.38 -42.72 -62.03
C THR A 1102 -7.85 -42.81 -62.09
N CYS A 1103 -7.21 -41.97 -62.94
CA CYS A 1103 -5.76 -41.82 -63.12
C CYS A 1103 -4.96 -43.11 -63.45
N LEU A 1104 -5.31 -43.79 -64.55
CA LEU A 1104 -4.69 -45.04 -65.00
C LEU A 1104 -3.28 -44.87 -65.59
N TRP A 1105 -2.29 -45.67 -65.14
CA TRP A 1105 -0.93 -45.70 -65.71
C TRP A 1105 -0.33 -47.12 -65.79
N ASP A 1106 0.37 -47.43 -66.89
CA ASP A 1106 0.90 -48.76 -67.21
C ASP A 1106 2.38 -48.99 -66.83
N GLY A 1107 3.05 -47.98 -66.26
CA GLY A 1107 4.44 -48.06 -65.80
C GLY A 1107 5.51 -47.79 -66.87
N THR A 1108 5.18 -47.24 -68.03
CA THR A 1108 6.17 -46.90 -69.08
C THR A 1108 6.58 -45.43 -69.07
N TYR A 1109 7.81 -45.12 -69.53
CA TYR A 1109 8.28 -43.74 -69.75
C TYR A 1109 8.99 -43.62 -71.10
N ARG A 1110 8.55 -42.66 -71.92
CA ARG A 1110 9.02 -42.44 -73.32
C ARG A 1110 8.97 -43.70 -74.20
N GLY A 1111 8.00 -44.59 -73.95
CA GLY A 1111 7.76 -45.80 -74.74
C GLY A 1111 8.61 -47.01 -74.34
N GLU A 1112 9.52 -46.86 -73.37
CA GLU A 1112 10.27 -47.98 -72.80
C GLU A 1112 9.83 -48.28 -71.36
N LYS A 1113 10.04 -49.53 -70.94
CA LYS A 1113 9.78 -49.96 -69.57
C LYS A 1113 10.73 -49.24 -68.62
N ILE A 1114 10.19 -48.64 -67.56
CA ILE A 1114 11.02 -47.98 -66.56
C ILE A 1114 11.80 -49.03 -65.74
N PRO A 1115 13.02 -48.69 -65.28
CA PRO A 1115 13.83 -49.64 -64.52
C PRO A 1115 13.19 -50.07 -63.20
N ASN A 1116 13.49 -51.30 -62.78
CA ASN A 1116 13.17 -51.81 -61.45
C ASN A 1116 13.82 -50.92 -60.37
N GLY A 1117 13.04 -50.51 -59.38
CA GLY A 1117 13.47 -49.55 -58.35
C GLY A 1117 12.30 -48.89 -57.61
N ALA A 1118 12.62 -48.04 -56.63
CA ALA A 1118 11.64 -47.27 -55.90
C ALA A 1118 11.39 -45.89 -56.55
N TYR A 1119 10.12 -45.52 -56.66
CA TYR A 1119 9.62 -44.26 -57.22
C TYR A 1119 8.84 -43.52 -56.15
N SER A 1120 8.80 -42.19 -56.22
CA SER A 1120 8.06 -41.36 -55.26
C SER A 1120 6.79 -40.83 -55.90
N ILE A 1121 5.69 -40.86 -55.14
CA ILE A 1121 4.37 -40.38 -55.53
C ILE A 1121 3.98 -39.17 -54.67
N ARG A 1122 3.30 -38.20 -55.30
CA ARG A 1122 2.55 -37.15 -54.62
C ARG A 1122 1.12 -37.10 -55.16
N ILE A 1123 0.13 -37.02 -54.27
CA ILE A 1123 -1.29 -36.88 -54.61
C ILE A 1123 -1.85 -35.66 -53.86
N ASN A 1124 -2.58 -34.78 -54.54
CA ASN A 1124 -3.36 -33.72 -53.91
C ASN A 1124 -4.86 -34.03 -54.09
N LEU A 1125 -5.64 -33.87 -53.04
CA LEU A 1125 -7.11 -34.02 -53.02
C LEU A 1125 -7.75 -32.69 -52.64
N VAL A 1126 -8.88 -32.37 -53.26
CA VAL A 1126 -9.66 -31.16 -53.00
C VAL A 1126 -11.13 -31.50 -52.74
N ASN A 1127 -11.72 -30.88 -51.74
CA ASN A 1127 -13.17 -30.71 -51.62
C ASN A 1127 -13.49 -29.22 -51.84
N TYR A 1128 -14.30 -28.90 -52.84
CA TYR A 1128 -14.61 -27.52 -53.21
C TYR A 1128 -15.57 -26.86 -52.22
N GLU A 1129 -16.59 -27.58 -51.76
CA GLU A 1129 -17.62 -27.00 -50.88
C GLU A 1129 -16.99 -26.43 -49.59
N LYS A 1130 -15.97 -27.11 -49.06
CA LYS A 1130 -15.25 -26.68 -47.85
C LYS A 1130 -13.83 -26.20 -48.11
N ASN A 1131 -13.45 -26.07 -49.37
CA ASN A 1131 -12.14 -25.58 -49.82
C ASN A 1131 -10.94 -26.31 -49.14
N ILE A 1132 -11.08 -27.62 -48.92
CA ILE A 1132 -10.09 -28.44 -48.22
C ILE A 1132 -9.09 -28.97 -49.25
N ASN A 1133 -7.80 -28.66 -49.09
CA ASN A 1133 -6.71 -29.20 -49.92
C ASN A 1133 -5.80 -30.10 -49.09
N LYS A 1134 -5.65 -31.37 -49.49
CA LYS A 1134 -4.80 -32.35 -48.78
C LYS A 1134 -3.77 -32.95 -49.73
N THR A 1135 -2.49 -32.80 -49.40
CA THR A 1135 -1.39 -33.46 -50.13
C THR A 1135 -0.92 -34.70 -49.39
N GLN A 1136 -0.76 -35.81 -50.10
CA GLN A 1136 -0.27 -37.08 -49.60
C GLN A 1136 0.93 -37.54 -50.44
N LEU A 1137 2.03 -37.86 -49.78
CA LEU A 1137 3.21 -38.44 -50.40
C LEU A 1137 3.23 -39.95 -50.18
N GLY A 1138 3.73 -40.69 -51.17
CA GLY A 1138 3.86 -42.14 -51.11
C GLY A 1138 5.09 -42.63 -51.85
N SER A 1139 5.36 -43.92 -51.76
CA SER A 1139 6.35 -44.59 -52.59
C SER A 1139 5.67 -45.68 -53.41
N LEU A 1140 6.17 -45.86 -54.63
CA LEU A 1140 5.74 -46.88 -55.56
C LEU A 1140 6.94 -47.74 -55.91
N MET A 1141 6.86 -49.03 -55.59
CA MET A 1141 7.92 -49.96 -55.96
C MET A 1141 7.63 -50.54 -57.34
N VAL A 1142 8.55 -50.33 -58.28
CA VAL A 1142 8.47 -50.93 -59.61
C VAL A 1142 9.31 -52.17 -59.62
N ILE A 1143 8.68 -53.33 -59.84
CA ILE A 1143 9.35 -54.63 -59.83
C ILE A 1143 9.18 -55.22 -61.23
N ASP A 1144 10.29 -55.58 -61.85
CA ASP A 1144 10.30 -56.32 -63.12
C ASP A 1144 10.19 -57.83 -62.87
#